data_AF-A0A9D3PUF8-F1
#
_entry.id   AF-A0A9D3PUF8-F1
#
_cell.length_a   1.000
_cell.length_b   1.000
_cell.length_c   1.000
_cell.angle_alpha   90.00
_cell.angle_beta   90.00
_cell.angle_gamma   90.00
#
_symmetry.space_group_name_H-M   'P 1'
#
loop_
_entity.id
_entity.type
_entity.pdbx_description
1 polymer ?
#
loop_
_entity_poly.entity_id
_entity_poly.type
_entity_poly.pdbx_seq_one_letter_code
_entity_poly.pdbx_strand_id
1 'polypeptide(L)'
;MRLLIIRILLSGWYLICGSGAGQGQSTPALCSTSCRCDGDGGADCSGKGLAAVPTGLSAFTYYLDISMNNITELPENVFKNFPYLEELRLAGNDLTYIHPEALSGLHQLKVLMLQNNQLKTVPSLALKSLHSLQSLRLDANHITVVPEDSFEGLQQLRHLWLDDNSLTEVPVGPLSHLSNLQALTLALNRISYIPDNAFANLSSLVVLHLHNNKIKEIGRNCFAGLDNLETLDLNFNNLVTFPEAIQALPKLKELGFHSNNIAVIPERAFHRNPLLRAIHLYDNPLSFVGTSAFQNLSDLHSLMLRGASMMQAFPSLTGTVNLESLTLTGTKISTIPAGLCEELKLLRTLDLSYNEIKELPGFQGCFKLEEITLQHNRIQEIHGDTFQGLTSLRILDLSRNEIKSIHKDAFFSLSALTNLDLSLNSLSSVPTTGLNALTQLKLSGNLQMKTALAAKNLPKLRSISVPYAYQCCAFVGCDTIVSAAEEDERKKDVSTQVTGGEEESERVQLTMHCSPSPGAFKPCEHLLGSWMIRLTVWFICLVALVFNALVLAATFSPGRVLSPAKLLVGLLAASNLLMGIYVGLLSALDAATWGSFAEFGVWWEMGMGCQASGFLAIFSSESSILFLMLAAVERSVSVHELLKKEERQRGRCGRFQLAAVLLALLAGVAACLPLFHVGEFSSSPLCLPFSTGETPSLGFTVTLVLLNSLAYLLMVVVYTHLYCGLGKADLMETLQASMVRHVAWLIFTNCIFFCPVAAFSFAPLFTGIANSPEIMKSVTLIFFPLPACLNPVLYVFFNPHFKEDWQRLRRLGCSWREAKTVVVGAVGGVTQEGRPTPEFSYDCSVYSQLQGNLAICDCCESILLTKPSACKHLVKSHSCPALAVVPCQRAEGYWSDCGTPSAQSEYADEGDSFVSDSSDQVQACGRACFYQSRGFPLVHYSYNIPRIKD
;
A
#
# COMPACT_ATOMS: atom_id res chain seq x y z
N MET A 1 -31.29 -58.54 47.55
CA MET A 1 -31.37 -57.89 48.88
C MET A 1 -30.03 -57.96 49.62
N ARG A 2 -28.97 -57.30 49.13
CA ARG A 2 -27.65 -57.24 49.82
C ARG A 2 -26.82 -55.97 49.50
N LEU A 3 -27.48 -54.92 49.00
CA LEU A 3 -26.85 -53.70 48.47
C LEU A 3 -27.39 -52.39 49.09
N LEU A 4 -28.25 -52.50 50.12
CA LEU A 4 -28.91 -51.36 50.78
C LEU A 4 -28.14 -50.85 52.02
N ILE A 5 -27.21 -51.64 52.56
CA ILE A 5 -26.56 -51.38 53.86
C ILE A 5 -25.33 -50.45 53.73
N ILE A 6 -24.65 -50.43 52.57
CA ILE A 6 -23.40 -49.67 52.38
C ILE A 6 -23.64 -48.18 52.10
N ARG A 7 -24.84 -47.77 51.65
CA ARG A 7 -25.16 -46.36 51.32
C ARG A 7 -25.67 -45.51 52.51
N ILE A 8 -25.76 -46.06 53.72
CA ILE A 8 -26.29 -45.36 54.91
C ILE A 8 -25.18 -44.80 55.82
N LEU A 9 -23.92 -45.18 55.61
CA LEU A 9 -22.77 -44.79 56.47
C LEU A 9 -21.92 -43.61 55.94
N LEU A 10 -22.37 -42.87 54.91
CA LEU A 10 -21.54 -41.87 54.21
C LEU A 10 -22.18 -40.49 54.01
N SER A 11 -23.26 -40.15 54.72
CA SER A 11 -23.95 -38.85 54.60
C SER A 11 -24.39 -38.25 55.95
N GLY A 12 -23.61 -38.48 57.02
CA GLY A 12 -24.01 -38.21 58.40
C GLY A 12 -23.04 -37.42 59.29
N TRP A 13 -21.97 -36.82 58.76
CA TRP A 13 -21.01 -36.00 59.54
C TRP A 13 -20.59 -34.72 58.80
N TYR A 14 -21.55 -33.84 58.58
CA TYR A 14 -21.30 -32.40 58.42
C TYR A 14 -22.04 -31.68 59.55
N LEU A 15 -21.28 -30.96 60.39
CA LEU A 15 -21.64 -30.02 61.49
C LEU A 15 -20.99 -30.39 62.85
N ILE A 16 -20.60 -29.34 63.59
CA ILE A 16 -20.02 -29.28 64.95
C ILE A 16 -18.47 -29.43 65.00
N CYS A 17 -17.85 -28.56 65.83
CA CYS A 17 -16.40 -28.34 66.06
C CYS A 17 -15.57 -27.87 64.84
N GLY A 18 -14.86 -26.75 64.85
CA GLY A 18 -14.75 -25.70 65.89
C GLY A 18 -13.55 -25.87 66.83
N SER A 19 -12.51 -25.07 66.57
CA SER A 19 -11.47 -24.57 67.48
C SER A 19 -10.86 -25.52 68.54
N GLY A 20 -9.65 -26.01 68.29
CA GLY A 20 -8.81 -26.64 69.31
C GLY A 20 -7.33 -26.67 68.91
N ALA A 21 -6.50 -25.81 69.53
CA ALA A 21 -5.06 -25.79 69.31
C ALA A 21 -4.34 -26.78 70.24
N GLY A 22 -3.40 -27.56 69.71
CA GLY A 22 -2.56 -28.47 70.48
C GLY A 22 -1.13 -28.49 69.92
N GLN A 23 -0.17 -27.95 70.67
CA GLN A 23 1.24 -27.94 70.27
C GLN A 23 1.88 -29.31 70.56
N GLY A 24 2.13 -30.09 69.51
CA GLY A 24 3.12 -31.17 69.56
C GLY A 24 4.49 -30.62 69.19
N GLN A 25 5.42 -30.53 70.14
CA GLN A 25 6.81 -30.17 69.84
C GLN A 25 7.54 -31.38 69.26
N SER A 26 7.78 -31.37 67.95
CA SER A 26 8.78 -32.24 67.32
C SER A 26 10.18 -31.78 67.68
N THR A 27 11.11 -32.73 67.85
CA THR A 27 12.54 -32.43 67.96
C THR A 27 13.03 -31.74 66.68
N PRO A 28 13.88 -30.70 66.76
CA PRO A 28 14.33 -29.97 65.57
C PRO A 28 15.05 -30.92 64.60
N ALA A 29 14.57 -30.98 63.36
CA ALA A 29 15.22 -31.75 62.32
C ALA A 29 16.66 -31.24 62.09
N LEU A 30 17.62 -32.15 61.96
CA LEU A 30 18.97 -31.79 61.55
C LEU A 30 18.94 -31.28 60.11
N CYS A 31 19.02 -29.96 59.97
CA CYS A 31 19.12 -29.27 58.70
C CYS A 31 20.44 -28.50 58.67
N SER A 32 21.19 -28.66 57.59
CA SER A 32 22.44 -27.91 57.36
C SER A 32 22.12 -26.43 57.18
N THR A 33 22.93 -25.52 57.75
CA THR A 33 22.67 -24.06 57.68
C THR A 33 22.67 -23.49 56.26
N SER A 34 23.22 -24.23 55.30
CA SER A 34 23.19 -23.88 53.87
C SER A 34 21.89 -24.29 53.16
N CYS A 35 21.02 -25.06 53.82
CA CYS A 35 19.84 -25.68 53.25
C CYS A 35 18.56 -25.21 53.95
N ARG A 36 17.43 -25.41 53.27
CA ARG A 36 16.07 -25.27 53.80
C ARG A 36 15.43 -26.65 53.81
N CYS A 37 15.16 -27.18 54.99
CA CYS A 37 14.47 -28.45 55.16
C CYS A 37 13.01 -28.24 55.56
N ASP A 38 12.12 -29.14 55.14
CA ASP A 38 10.73 -29.19 55.58
C ASP A 38 10.55 -30.12 56.80
N GLY A 39 9.30 -30.30 57.24
CA GLY A 39 8.95 -31.14 58.38
C GLY A 39 8.82 -32.63 58.06
N ASP A 40 8.71 -32.99 56.78
CA ASP A 40 8.48 -34.36 56.30
C ASP A 40 9.79 -35.05 55.88
N GLY A 41 10.87 -34.27 55.73
CA GLY A 41 12.24 -34.72 55.55
C GLY A 41 12.95 -34.20 54.29
N GLY A 42 12.25 -33.47 53.42
CA GLY A 42 12.84 -32.90 52.21
C GLY A 42 13.87 -31.81 52.53
N ALA A 43 14.90 -31.70 51.69
CA ALA A 43 15.98 -30.72 51.82
C ALA A 43 16.25 -29.99 50.49
N ASP A 44 15.98 -28.69 50.48
CA ASP A 44 16.34 -27.76 49.39
C ASP A 44 17.63 -27.01 49.74
N CYS A 45 18.70 -27.36 49.04
CA CYS A 45 20.03 -26.75 49.11
C CYS A 45 20.39 -26.08 47.77
N SER A 46 19.39 -25.70 46.97
CA SER A 46 19.59 -25.18 45.61
C SER A 46 20.02 -23.71 45.57
N GLY A 47 20.81 -23.35 44.55
CA GLY A 47 21.20 -21.96 44.30
C GLY A 47 22.13 -21.36 45.38
N LYS A 48 22.98 -22.15 46.02
CA LYS A 48 23.82 -21.72 47.17
C LYS A 48 25.31 -21.61 46.86
N GLY A 49 25.75 -21.99 45.66
CA GLY A 49 27.17 -22.03 45.29
C GLY A 49 27.97 -23.12 46.02
N LEU A 50 27.33 -24.23 46.41
CA LEU A 50 28.03 -25.33 47.08
C LEU A 50 29.05 -25.99 46.14
N ALA A 51 30.27 -26.20 46.61
CA ALA A 51 31.30 -26.96 45.89
C ALA A 51 31.23 -28.48 46.14
N ALA A 52 30.43 -28.92 47.12
CA ALA A 52 30.26 -30.33 47.51
C ALA A 52 28.88 -30.58 48.10
N VAL A 53 28.49 -31.86 48.21
CA VAL A 53 27.23 -32.29 48.85
C VAL A 53 27.21 -31.85 50.33
N PRO A 54 26.13 -31.19 50.82
CA PRO A 54 26.10 -30.62 52.16
C PRO A 54 25.99 -31.70 53.25
N THR A 55 26.79 -31.56 54.30
CA THR A 55 26.76 -32.44 55.48
C THR A 55 25.78 -31.93 56.55
N GLY A 56 25.37 -32.83 57.46
CA GLY A 56 24.46 -32.49 58.56
C GLY A 56 22.96 -32.55 58.24
N LEU A 57 22.58 -33.19 57.12
CA LEU A 57 21.19 -33.50 56.79
C LEU A 57 20.69 -34.78 57.48
N SER A 58 19.36 -34.94 57.55
CA SER A 58 18.69 -36.10 58.16
C SER A 58 18.86 -37.39 57.35
N ALA A 59 19.05 -38.53 58.02
CA ALA A 59 19.06 -39.84 57.37
C ALA A 59 17.67 -40.26 56.82
N PHE A 60 16.60 -39.58 57.24
CA PHE A 60 15.23 -39.78 56.75
C PHE A 60 14.88 -38.91 55.53
N THR A 61 15.85 -38.20 54.95
CA THR A 61 15.59 -37.32 53.80
C THR A 61 15.19 -38.11 52.55
N TYR A 62 13.95 -37.92 52.10
CA TYR A 62 13.36 -38.57 50.92
C TYR A 62 13.53 -37.75 49.63
N TYR A 63 13.78 -36.44 49.74
CA TYR A 63 13.95 -35.50 48.65
C TYR A 63 15.18 -34.61 48.91
N LEU A 64 16.12 -34.55 47.97
CA LEU A 64 17.31 -33.71 48.07
C LEU A 64 17.51 -32.91 46.77
N ASP A 65 17.42 -31.58 46.88
CA ASP A 65 17.74 -30.66 45.78
C ASP A 65 19.06 -29.93 46.06
N ILE A 66 20.08 -30.22 45.25
CA ILE A 66 21.40 -29.57 45.23
C ILE A 66 21.68 -28.96 43.84
N SER A 67 20.62 -28.61 43.11
CA SER A 67 20.70 -27.96 41.79
C SER A 67 21.23 -26.52 41.84
N MET A 68 21.73 -26.00 40.72
CA MET A 68 22.27 -24.64 40.60
C MET A 68 23.38 -24.34 41.62
N ASN A 69 24.34 -25.26 41.73
CA ASN A 69 25.50 -25.18 42.60
C ASN A 69 26.80 -25.37 41.79
N ASN A 70 27.96 -25.37 42.45
CA ASN A 70 29.28 -25.44 41.81
C ASN A 70 29.96 -26.80 42.04
N ILE A 71 29.19 -27.90 42.13
CA ILE A 71 29.72 -29.23 42.41
C ILE A 71 30.35 -29.80 41.12
N THR A 72 31.65 -30.10 41.14
CA THR A 72 32.42 -30.54 39.95
C THR A 72 32.54 -32.05 39.81
N GLU A 73 32.40 -32.79 40.92
CA GLU A 73 32.49 -34.25 40.99
C GLU A 73 31.66 -34.81 42.16
N LEU A 74 31.26 -36.08 42.07
CA LEU A 74 30.64 -36.83 43.16
C LEU A 74 31.58 -37.93 43.66
N PRO A 75 32.13 -37.82 44.90
CA PRO A 75 33.05 -38.81 45.45
C PRO A 75 32.35 -40.09 45.92
N GLU A 76 33.14 -41.09 46.31
CA GLU A 76 32.62 -42.39 46.78
C GLU A 76 31.64 -42.26 47.95
N ASN A 77 30.60 -43.10 47.95
CA ASN A 77 29.67 -43.29 49.06
C ASN A 77 28.99 -41.98 49.58
N VAL A 78 29.00 -40.90 48.82
CA VAL A 78 28.61 -39.55 49.30
C VAL A 78 27.15 -39.45 49.76
N PHE A 79 26.25 -40.26 49.19
CA PHE A 79 24.83 -40.31 49.60
C PHE A 79 24.47 -41.51 50.50
N LYS A 80 25.45 -42.29 50.99
CA LYS A 80 25.24 -43.53 51.77
C LYS A 80 24.39 -43.37 53.03
N ASN A 81 24.30 -42.15 53.57
CA ASN A 81 23.50 -41.83 54.75
C ASN A 81 22.02 -41.54 54.46
N PHE A 82 21.58 -41.60 53.19
CA PHE A 82 20.20 -41.30 52.76
C PHE A 82 19.48 -42.52 52.15
N PRO A 83 19.29 -43.63 52.90
CA PRO A 83 18.71 -44.87 52.35
C PRO A 83 17.23 -44.76 51.92
N TYR A 84 16.53 -43.70 52.36
CA TYR A 84 15.13 -43.41 52.04
C TYR A 84 14.95 -42.39 50.89
N LEU A 85 16.04 -41.98 50.23
CA LEU A 85 15.98 -40.96 49.18
C LEU A 85 15.24 -41.47 47.95
N GLU A 86 14.12 -40.84 47.60
CA GLU A 86 13.30 -41.15 46.43
C GLU A 86 13.58 -40.21 45.23
N GLU A 87 13.96 -38.95 45.50
CA GLU A 87 14.29 -37.96 44.46
C GLU A 87 15.59 -37.21 44.80
N LEU A 88 16.53 -37.21 43.84
CA LEU A 88 17.81 -36.52 43.93
C LEU A 88 18.00 -35.60 42.72
N ARG A 89 18.21 -34.30 42.98
CA ARG A 89 18.45 -33.29 41.94
C ARG A 89 19.84 -32.67 42.07
N LEU A 90 20.60 -32.76 40.99
CA LEU A 90 21.97 -32.30 40.80
C LEU A 90 22.08 -31.40 39.56
N ALA A 91 20.95 -30.87 39.07
CA ALA A 91 20.87 -30.17 37.80
C ALA A 91 21.56 -28.80 37.83
N GLY A 92 22.19 -28.35 36.74
CA GLY A 92 22.89 -27.07 36.74
C GLY A 92 24.08 -27.05 37.70
N ASN A 93 24.94 -28.05 37.61
CA ASN A 93 26.23 -28.11 38.30
C ASN A 93 27.35 -28.28 37.26
N ASP A 94 28.60 -28.30 37.71
CA ASP A 94 29.78 -28.51 36.86
C ASP A 94 30.22 -29.99 36.82
N LEU A 95 29.29 -30.95 36.99
CA LEU A 95 29.67 -32.36 37.15
C LEU A 95 30.35 -32.91 35.89
N THR A 96 31.65 -33.19 36.02
CA THR A 96 32.46 -33.84 34.98
C THR A 96 32.66 -35.34 35.25
N TYR A 97 32.56 -35.75 36.52
CA TYR A 97 32.81 -37.12 36.97
C TYR A 97 31.89 -37.52 38.13
N ILE A 98 31.47 -38.79 38.15
CA ILE A 98 30.68 -39.41 39.21
C ILE A 98 31.35 -40.74 39.54
N HIS A 99 31.79 -40.91 40.79
CA HIS A 99 32.47 -42.14 41.21
C HIS A 99 31.53 -43.36 41.15
N PRO A 100 32.00 -44.56 40.77
CA PRO A 100 31.17 -45.77 40.72
C PRO A 100 30.36 -46.06 42.00
N GLU A 101 30.90 -45.73 43.18
CA GLU A 101 30.18 -45.91 44.46
C GLU A 101 29.46 -44.65 44.97
N ALA A 102 29.41 -43.54 44.22
CA ALA A 102 28.83 -42.27 44.69
C ALA A 102 27.33 -42.40 45.04
N LEU A 103 26.58 -43.13 44.21
CA LEU A 103 25.14 -43.36 44.34
C LEU A 103 24.81 -44.66 45.10
N SER A 104 25.81 -45.30 45.70
CA SER A 104 25.65 -46.57 46.43
C SER A 104 24.79 -46.40 47.68
N GLY A 105 23.87 -47.34 47.92
CA GLY A 105 22.92 -47.32 49.03
C GLY A 105 21.57 -46.63 48.73
N LEU A 106 21.43 -45.96 47.59
CA LEU A 106 20.20 -45.25 47.17
C LEU A 106 19.10 -46.19 46.63
N HIS A 107 18.74 -47.21 47.42
CA HIS A 107 17.87 -48.30 46.99
C HIS A 107 16.41 -47.89 46.73
N GLN A 108 15.96 -46.75 47.26
CA GLN A 108 14.59 -46.23 47.08
C GLN A 108 14.47 -45.16 45.99
N LEU A 109 15.58 -44.80 45.32
CA LEU A 109 15.62 -43.70 44.37
C LEU A 109 14.76 -43.99 43.12
N LYS A 110 13.77 -43.13 42.88
CA LYS A 110 12.83 -43.17 41.74
C LYS A 110 13.18 -42.13 40.69
N VAL A 111 13.71 -40.98 41.10
CA VAL A 111 14.01 -39.83 40.24
C VAL A 111 15.45 -39.37 40.44
N LEU A 112 16.23 -39.32 39.36
CA LEU A 112 17.59 -38.77 39.33
C LEU A 112 17.69 -37.70 38.24
N MET A 113 18.03 -36.48 38.64
CA MET A 113 18.17 -35.32 37.75
C MET A 113 19.62 -34.85 37.66
N LEU A 114 20.28 -35.12 36.53
CA LEU A 114 21.67 -34.75 36.21
C LEU A 114 21.75 -33.78 35.02
N GLN A 115 20.66 -33.18 34.59
CA GLN A 115 20.64 -32.30 33.42
C GLN A 115 21.40 -30.97 33.62
N ASN A 116 21.83 -30.34 32.53
CA ASN A 116 22.66 -29.13 32.56
C ASN A 116 23.94 -29.34 33.40
N ASN A 117 24.78 -30.28 32.95
CA ASN A 117 26.06 -30.65 33.57
C ASN A 117 27.14 -30.89 32.50
N GLN A 118 28.35 -31.21 32.93
CA GLN A 118 29.54 -31.35 32.06
C GLN A 118 29.88 -32.82 31.71
N LEU A 119 28.92 -33.73 31.81
CA LEU A 119 29.14 -35.17 31.62
C LEU A 119 29.40 -35.49 30.13
N LYS A 120 30.46 -36.27 29.87
CA LYS A 120 30.89 -36.68 28.51
C LYS A 120 30.50 -38.11 28.13
N THR A 121 30.06 -38.88 29.12
CA THR A 121 29.61 -40.27 29.01
C THR A 121 28.54 -40.51 30.07
N VAL A 122 27.67 -41.49 29.85
CA VAL A 122 26.76 -41.97 30.89
C VAL A 122 27.58 -42.69 31.98
N PRO A 123 27.34 -42.43 33.29
CA PRO A 123 28.11 -43.02 34.39
C PRO A 123 27.60 -44.44 34.75
N SER A 124 27.80 -45.40 33.84
CA SER A 124 27.23 -46.76 33.89
C SER A 124 27.35 -47.44 35.27
N LEU A 125 28.57 -47.53 35.79
CA LEU A 125 28.87 -48.22 37.05
C LEU A 125 28.14 -47.62 38.28
N ALA A 126 27.89 -46.31 38.29
CA ALA A 126 27.17 -45.64 39.37
C ALA A 126 25.65 -45.87 39.29
N LEU A 127 25.10 -45.91 38.07
CA LEU A 127 23.67 -46.15 37.83
C LEU A 127 23.25 -47.60 38.09
N LYS A 128 24.15 -48.56 37.86
CA LYS A 128 23.89 -50.02 37.94
C LYS A 128 23.28 -50.52 39.26
N SER A 129 23.39 -49.75 40.35
CA SER A 129 22.80 -50.10 41.65
C SER A 129 21.35 -49.61 41.86
N LEU A 130 20.82 -48.76 40.98
CA LEU A 130 19.57 -48.00 41.16
C LEU A 130 18.32 -48.76 40.66
N HIS A 131 18.08 -49.94 41.22
CA HIS A 131 17.03 -50.87 40.80
C HIS A 131 15.59 -50.29 40.83
N SER A 132 15.34 -49.27 41.64
CA SER A 132 14.04 -48.60 41.82
C SER A 132 13.81 -47.41 40.89
N LEU A 133 14.80 -47.03 40.07
CA LEU A 133 14.79 -45.80 39.29
C LEU A 133 13.74 -45.84 38.17
N GLN A 134 12.89 -44.82 38.11
CA GLN A 134 11.78 -44.67 37.15
C GLN A 134 11.97 -43.50 36.17
N SER A 135 12.83 -42.54 36.54
CA SER A 135 13.06 -41.29 35.82
C SER A 135 14.54 -40.90 35.90
N LEU A 136 15.23 -40.87 34.76
CA LEU A 136 16.65 -40.51 34.65
C LEU A 136 16.83 -39.38 33.63
N ARG A 137 17.19 -38.19 34.12
CA ARG A 137 17.51 -37.03 33.26
C ARG A 137 19.02 -36.85 33.11
N LEU A 138 19.48 -36.92 31.87
CA LEU A 138 20.86 -36.69 31.43
C LEU A 138 20.91 -35.66 30.28
N ASP A 139 19.84 -34.90 30.10
CA ASP A 139 19.69 -33.87 29.07
C ASP A 139 20.59 -32.64 29.30
N ALA A 140 20.80 -31.81 28.27
CA ALA A 140 21.68 -30.63 28.31
C ALA A 140 23.07 -30.98 28.89
N ASN A 141 23.76 -31.93 28.28
CA ASN A 141 25.08 -32.41 28.70
C ASN A 141 26.02 -32.49 27.49
N HIS A 142 27.20 -33.10 27.65
CA HIS A 142 28.20 -33.24 26.59
C HIS A 142 28.45 -34.70 26.21
N ILE A 143 27.45 -35.57 26.41
CA ILE A 143 27.53 -37.02 26.19
C ILE A 143 27.68 -37.28 24.70
N THR A 144 28.80 -37.94 24.33
CA THR A 144 29.06 -38.39 22.96
C THR A 144 28.85 -39.88 22.76
N VAL A 145 28.97 -40.66 23.84
CA VAL A 145 28.88 -42.14 23.85
C VAL A 145 28.08 -42.60 25.06
N VAL A 146 27.27 -43.63 24.87
CA VAL A 146 26.59 -44.39 25.94
C VAL A 146 27.22 -45.79 25.99
N PRO A 147 28.04 -46.12 27.01
CA PRO A 147 28.61 -47.45 27.20
C PRO A 147 27.53 -48.55 27.25
N GLU A 148 27.82 -49.74 26.70
CA GLU A 148 26.90 -50.89 26.63
C GLU A 148 26.23 -51.24 27.98
N ASP A 149 26.96 -51.13 29.09
CA ASP A 149 26.50 -51.43 30.44
C ASP A 149 25.68 -50.31 31.12
N SER A 150 25.46 -49.16 30.44
CA SER A 150 24.93 -47.92 31.03
C SER A 150 23.61 -48.03 31.78
N PHE A 151 22.74 -48.94 31.34
CA PHE A 151 21.39 -49.09 31.86
C PHE A 151 21.10 -50.51 32.38
N GLU A 152 22.15 -51.32 32.58
CA GLU A 152 22.04 -52.64 33.20
C GLU A 152 21.51 -52.49 34.64
N GLY A 153 20.51 -53.30 35.01
CA GLY A 153 19.87 -53.25 36.33
C GLY A 153 18.75 -52.21 36.50
N LEU A 154 18.59 -51.23 35.60
CA LEU A 154 17.56 -50.17 35.67
C LEU A 154 16.14 -50.66 35.24
N GLN A 155 15.70 -51.79 35.77
CA GLN A 155 14.50 -52.51 35.31
C GLN A 155 13.17 -51.79 35.57
N GLN A 156 13.13 -50.75 36.42
CA GLN A 156 11.94 -49.93 36.66
C GLN A 156 11.89 -48.63 35.82
N LEU A 157 12.89 -48.37 34.97
CA LEU A 157 13.01 -47.09 34.26
C LEU A 157 11.91 -46.91 33.23
N ARG A 158 11.16 -45.81 33.34
CA ARG A 158 10.03 -45.45 32.45
C ARG A 158 10.32 -44.22 31.61
N HIS A 159 11.17 -43.31 32.08
CA HIS A 159 11.48 -42.06 31.40
C HIS A 159 12.98 -41.84 31.36
N LEU A 160 13.52 -41.64 30.15
CA LEU A 160 14.93 -41.38 29.90
C LEU A 160 15.08 -40.16 28.99
N TRP A 161 15.76 -39.14 29.50
CA TRP A 161 16.08 -37.92 28.76
C TRP A 161 17.57 -37.89 28.44
N LEU A 162 17.88 -37.84 27.15
CA LEU A 162 19.23 -37.75 26.58
C LEU A 162 19.30 -36.64 25.50
N ASP A 163 18.34 -35.70 25.52
CA ASP A 163 18.30 -34.57 24.59
C ASP A 163 19.34 -33.50 24.91
N ASP A 164 19.60 -32.62 23.93
CA ASP A 164 20.64 -31.58 23.97
C ASP A 164 22.01 -32.14 24.42
N ASN A 165 22.52 -33.05 23.60
CA ASN A 165 23.77 -33.78 23.83
C ASN A 165 24.54 -33.91 22.50
N SER A 166 25.58 -34.74 22.44
CA SER A 166 26.46 -34.88 21.27
C SER A 166 26.49 -36.30 20.67
N LEU A 167 25.44 -37.10 20.88
CA LEU A 167 25.29 -38.44 20.33
C LEU A 167 25.24 -38.41 18.80
N THR A 168 26.03 -39.26 18.14
CA THR A 168 26.11 -39.36 16.66
C THR A 168 25.29 -40.51 16.07
N GLU A 169 24.82 -41.43 16.91
CA GLU A 169 24.08 -42.64 16.56
C GLU A 169 23.11 -43.02 17.71
N VAL A 170 22.19 -43.95 17.44
CA VAL A 170 21.27 -44.47 18.47
C VAL A 170 21.99 -45.53 19.31
N PRO A 171 21.97 -45.44 20.66
CA PRO A 171 22.65 -46.42 21.53
C PRO A 171 21.82 -47.72 21.69
N VAL A 172 21.76 -48.51 20.61
CA VAL A 172 20.91 -49.72 20.50
C VAL A 172 21.21 -50.75 21.61
N GLY A 173 22.48 -51.04 21.87
CA GLY A 173 22.92 -51.99 22.91
C GLY A 173 22.45 -51.58 24.31
N PRO A 174 22.82 -50.39 24.82
CA PRO A 174 22.34 -49.87 26.10
C PRO A 174 20.81 -49.84 26.24
N LEU A 175 20.10 -49.41 25.19
CA LEU A 175 18.62 -49.35 25.20
C LEU A 175 17.98 -50.75 25.25
N SER A 176 18.66 -51.80 24.81
CA SER A 176 18.12 -53.17 24.80
C SER A 176 17.75 -53.71 26.19
N HIS A 177 18.28 -53.13 27.26
CA HIS A 177 17.99 -53.49 28.65
C HIS A 177 16.69 -52.87 29.22
N LEU A 178 16.09 -51.90 28.52
CA LEU A 178 15.05 -51.00 29.06
C LEU A 178 13.62 -51.34 28.60
N SER A 179 13.20 -52.60 28.76
CA SER A 179 11.90 -53.10 28.27
C SER A 179 10.65 -52.43 28.87
N ASN A 180 10.77 -51.81 30.05
CA ASN A 180 9.71 -51.06 30.74
C ASN A 180 9.69 -49.55 30.41
N LEU A 181 10.54 -49.07 29.51
CA LEU A 181 10.62 -47.65 29.14
C LEU A 181 9.35 -47.21 28.41
N GLN A 182 8.80 -46.06 28.80
CA GLN A 182 7.53 -45.49 28.30
C GLN A 182 7.76 -44.20 27.50
N ALA A 183 8.78 -43.39 27.86
CA ALA A 183 9.20 -42.21 27.13
C ALA A 183 10.73 -42.19 26.95
N LEU A 184 11.17 -41.93 25.71
CA LEU A 184 12.57 -41.74 25.34
C LEU A 184 12.69 -40.47 24.49
N THR A 185 13.62 -39.59 24.87
CA THR A 185 14.01 -38.46 24.02
C THR A 185 15.51 -38.48 23.75
N LEU A 186 15.83 -38.41 22.46
CA LEU A 186 17.16 -38.31 21.86
C LEU A 186 17.25 -37.04 20.99
N ALA A 187 16.39 -36.06 21.24
CA ALA A 187 16.28 -34.83 20.47
C ALA A 187 17.51 -33.90 20.63
N LEU A 188 17.67 -32.90 19.75
CA LEU A 188 18.79 -31.93 19.80
C LEU A 188 20.18 -32.61 19.87
N ASN A 189 20.35 -33.72 19.16
CA ASN A 189 21.60 -34.47 19.08
C ASN A 189 22.18 -34.40 17.64
N ARG A 190 23.11 -35.30 17.31
CA ARG A 190 23.82 -35.34 16.02
C ARG A 190 23.59 -36.66 15.28
N ILE A 191 22.54 -37.39 15.65
CA ILE A 191 22.17 -38.69 15.09
C ILE A 191 21.91 -38.52 13.59
N SER A 192 22.57 -39.34 12.77
CA SER A 192 22.54 -39.21 11.30
C SER A 192 21.86 -40.37 10.57
N TYR A 193 21.72 -41.50 11.25
CA TYR A 193 21.10 -42.74 10.75
C TYR A 193 20.43 -43.48 11.92
N ILE A 194 19.34 -44.21 11.64
CA ILE A 194 18.71 -45.14 12.59
C ILE A 194 18.77 -46.56 11.99
N PRO A 195 19.48 -47.53 12.61
CA PRO A 195 19.57 -48.89 12.09
C PRO A 195 18.26 -49.69 12.23
N ASP A 196 18.14 -50.80 11.49
CA ASP A 196 17.07 -51.79 11.69
C ASP A 196 17.11 -52.35 13.13
N ASN A 197 15.92 -52.57 13.73
CA ASN A 197 15.74 -53.07 15.10
C ASN A 197 16.32 -52.18 16.23
N ALA A 198 16.64 -50.90 15.96
CA ALA A 198 17.26 -49.97 16.91
C ALA A 198 16.56 -49.85 18.27
N PHE A 199 15.25 -50.13 18.31
CA PHE A 199 14.41 -50.01 19.50
C PHE A 199 13.66 -51.31 19.87
N ALA A 200 14.07 -52.46 19.32
CA ALA A 200 13.26 -53.68 19.30
C ALA A 200 12.85 -54.27 20.66
N ASN A 201 13.59 -53.98 21.74
CA ASN A 201 13.25 -54.44 23.09
C ASN A 201 12.34 -53.44 23.85
N LEU A 202 12.13 -52.22 23.35
CA LEU A 202 11.39 -51.14 24.01
C LEU A 202 9.87 -51.29 23.84
N SER A 203 9.34 -52.49 24.07
CA SER A 203 7.93 -52.83 23.81
C SER A 203 6.92 -52.03 24.65
N SER A 204 7.34 -51.43 25.77
CA SER A 204 6.50 -50.54 26.60
C SER A 204 6.45 -49.08 26.13
N LEU A 205 7.22 -48.71 25.09
CA LEU A 205 7.44 -47.32 24.71
C LEU A 205 6.18 -46.71 24.08
N VAL A 206 5.78 -45.54 24.57
CA VAL A 206 4.61 -44.76 24.13
C VAL A 206 5.04 -43.51 23.37
N VAL A 207 6.15 -42.88 23.78
CA VAL A 207 6.65 -41.62 23.22
C VAL A 207 8.13 -41.77 22.82
N LEU A 208 8.45 -41.41 21.57
CA LEU A 208 9.82 -41.38 21.04
C LEU A 208 10.09 -40.04 20.33
N HIS A 209 10.98 -39.23 20.91
CA HIS A 209 11.40 -37.94 20.33
C HIS A 209 12.81 -38.04 19.74
N LEU A 210 12.93 -37.72 18.45
CA LEU A 210 14.16 -37.72 17.66
C LEU A 210 14.36 -36.39 16.89
N HIS A 211 13.59 -35.35 17.24
CA HIS A 211 13.61 -34.06 16.54
C HIS A 211 14.93 -33.28 16.72
N ASN A 212 15.20 -32.30 15.85
CA ASN A 212 16.44 -31.51 15.84
C ASN A 212 17.71 -32.39 15.80
N ASN A 213 17.70 -33.43 14.96
CA ASN A 213 18.85 -34.28 14.68
C ASN A 213 19.33 -34.05 13.23
N LYS A 214 20.16 -34.95 12.70
CA LYS A 214 20.71 -34.90 11.34
C LYS A 214 20.33 -36.16 10.55
N ILE A 215 19.22 -36.80 10.90
CA ILE A 215 18.79 -38.09 10.35
C ILE A 215 18.48 -37.90 8.87
N LYS A 216 19.23 -38.59 8.01
CA LYS A 216 19.04 -38.58 6.55
C LYS A 216 18.33 -39.83 6.05
N GLU A 217 18.66 -40.96 6.66
CA GLU A 217 18.22 -42.30 6.29
C GLU A 217 17.80 -43.05 7.55
N ILE A 218 16.83 -43.96 7.39
CA ILE A 218 16.40 -44.89 8.44
C ILE A 218 16.31 -46.30 7.87
N GLY A 219 16.57 -47.29 8.71
CA GLY A 219 16.31 -48.69 8.41
C GLY A 219 14.81 -48.94 8.14
N ARG A 220 14.51 -49.95 7.31
CA ARG A 220 13.12 -50.32 6.98
C ARG A 220 12.35 -50.90 8.16
N ASN A 221 13.08 -51.46 9.13
CA ASN A 221 12.55 -52.09 10.34
C ASN A 221 13.11 -51.41 11.60
N CYS A 222 13.54 -50.14 11.53
CA CYS A 222 14.14 -49.45 12.67
C CYS A 222 13.20 -49.32 13.88
N PHE A 223 11.89 -49.19 13.62
CA PHE A 223 10.82 -49.09 14.62
C PHE A 223 10.11 -50.42 14.92
N ALA A 224 10.65 -51.56 14.46
CA ALA A 224 10.11 -52.86 14.83
C ALA A 224 10.19 -53.08 16.35
N GLY A 225 9.17 -53.74 16.95
CA GLY A 225 9.07 -53.97 18.40
C GLY A 225 8.39 -52.85 19.20
N LEU A 226 8.12 -51.69 18.59
CA LEU A 226 7.46 -50.54 19.24
C LEU A 226 5.92 -50.65 19.22
N ASP A 227 5.39 -51.79 19.67
CA ASP A 227 3.95 -52.16 19.59
C ASP A 227 2.99 -51.23 20.37
N ASN A 228 3.52 -50.41 21.28
CA ASN A 228 2.77 -49.48 22.11
C ASN A 228 2.97 -48.00 21.77
N LEU A 229 3.74 -47.67 20.71
CA LEU A 229 4.07 -46.28 20.41
C LEU A 229 2.85 -45.49 19.92
N GLU A 230 2.59 -44.35 20.56
CA GLU A 230 1.49 -43.44 20.23
C GLU A 230 1.99 -42.12 19.63
N THR A 231 3.18 -41.64 20.01
CA THR A 231 3.79 -40.41 19.48
C THR A 231 5.21 -40.67 18.96
N LEU A 232 5.45 -40.34 17.69
CA LEU A 232 6.77 -40.36 17.05
C LEU A 232 7.11 -38.96 16.48
N ASP A 233 8.21 -38.37 16.95
CA ASP A 233 8.68 -37.08 16.46
C ASP A 233 10.03 -37.19 15.72
N LEU A 234 10.01 -36.97 14.40
CA LEU A 234 11.15 -36.86 13.48
C LEU A 234 11.28 -35.43 12.87
N ASN A 235 10.63 -34.42 13.45
CA ASN A 235 10.65 -33.03 12.99
C ASN A 235 12.09 -32.45 12.96
N PHE A 236 12.36 -31.45 12.12
CA PHE A 236 13.67 -30.79 12.01
C PHE A 236 14.83 -31.80 11.84
N ASN A 237 14.78 -32.59 10.77
CA ASN A 237 15.80 -33.56 10.39
C ASN A 237 16.19 -33.36 8.91
N ASN A 238 16.87 -34.32 8.30
CA ASN A 238 17.32 -34.25 6.90
C ASN A 238 16.78 -35.42 6.05
N LEU A 239 15.61 -35.97 6.41
CA LEU A 239 14.99 -37.10 5.70
C LEU A 239 14.66 -36.69 4.27
N VAL A 240 15.16 -37.45 3.29
CA VAL A 240 14.90 -37.20 1.85
C VAL A 240 13.72 -38.04 1.34
N THR A 241 13.46 -39.17 1.98
CA THR A 241 12.40 -40.14 1.63
C THR A 241 11.36 -40.25 2.74
N PHE A 242 10.15 -40.65 2.37
CA PHE A 242 9.09 -40.95 3.33
C PHE A 242 9.50 -42.13 4.24
N PRO A 243 9.30 -42.04 5.57
CA PRO A 243 9.73 -43.06 6.52
C PRO A 243 8.81 -44.30 6.51
N GLU A 244 8.94 -45.18 5.51
CA GLU A 244 8.10 -46.40 5.36
C GLU A 244 8.07 -47.28 6.62
N ALA A 245 9.10 -47.23 7.46
CA ALA A 245 9.20 -47.95 8.73
C ALA A 245 8.06 -47.65 9.73
N ILE A 246 7.32 -46.54 9.60
CA ILE A 246 6.13 -46.29 10.43
C ILE A 246 5.05 -47.36 10.26
N GLN A 247 5.09 -48.16 9.19
CA GLN A 247 4.19 -49.31 8.97
C GLN A 247 4.33 -50.43 10.02
N ALA A 248 5.31 -50.33 10.94
CA ALA A 248 5.46 -51.19 12.11
C ALA A 248 4.69 -50.67 13.35
N LEU A 249 4.03 -49.51 13.30
CA LEU A 249 3.51 -48.79 14.47
C LEU A 249 1.95 -48.76 14.50
N PRO A 250 1.27 -49.85 14.91
CA PRO A 250 -0.18 -49.98 14.79
C PRO A 250 -0.98 -49.05 15.72
N LYS A 251 -0.38 -48.52 16.78
CA LYS A 251 -1.02 -47.63 17.76
C LYS A 251 -0.70 -46.14 17.59
N LEU A 252 0.03 -45.78 16.54
CA LEU A 252 0.51 -44.42 16.31
C LEU A 252 -0.69 -43.44 16.15
N LYS A 253 -0.70 -42.39 16.99
CA LYS A 253 -1.71 -41.33 17.04
C LYS A 253 -1.16 -39.99 16.55
N GLU A 254 0.10 -39.73 16.81
CA GLU A 254 0.78 -38.50 16.41
C GLU A 254 2.10 -38.81 15.71
N LEU A 255 2.31 -38.19 14.55
CA LEU A 255 3.47 -38.38 13.70
C LEU A 255 4.01 -37.03 13.21
N GLY A 256 5.19 -36.65 13.69
CA GLY A 256 5.94 -35.50 13.21
C GLY A 256 7.04 -35.90 12.23
N PHE A 257 7.08 -35.28 11.06
CA PHE A 257 8.24 -35.25 10.15
C PHE A 257 8.35 -33.91 9.40
N HIS A 258 7.85 -32.82 10.00
CA HIS A 258 7.89 -31.49 9.41
C HIS A 258 9.33 -30.94 9.35
N SER A 259 9.56 -29.93 8.51
CA SER A 259 10.87 -29.30 8.31
C SER A 259 11.97 -30.33 7.99
N ASN A 260 11.71 -31.15 6.97
CA ASN A 260 12.60 -32.18 6.41
C ASN A 260 12.71 -31.99 4.88
N ASN A 261 13.39 -32.89 4.18
CA ASN A 261 13.65 -32.82 2.74
C ASN A 261 12.76 -33.77 1.91
N ILE A 262 11.61 -34.23 2.46
CA ILE A 262 10.78 -35.26 1.84
C ILE A 262 10.01 -34.69 0.64
N ALA A 263 10.30 -35.19 -0.57
CA ALA A 263 9.71 -34.71 -1.80
C ALA A 263 8.42 -35.46 -2.22
N VAL A 264 8.12 -36.62 -1.64
CA VAL A 264 7.04 -37.52 -2.06
C VAL A 264 6.38 -38.23 -0.87
N ILE A 265 5.05 -38.21 -0.80
CA ILE A 265 4.26 -39.12 0.06
C ILE A 265 3.71 -40.26 -0.83
N PRO A 266 4.02 -41.53 -0.55
CA PRO A 266 3.64 -42.65 -1.41
C PRO A 266 2.15 -43.01 -1.31
N GLU A 267 1.67 -43.82 -2.26
CA GLU A 267 0.34 -44.45 -2.18
C GLU A 267 0.24 -45.33 -0.92
N ARG A 268 -0.92 -45.30 -0.25
CA ARG A 268 -1.21 -46.04 1.01
C ARG A 268 -0.25 -45.76 2.19
N ALA A 269 0.46 -44.63 2.17
CA ALA A 269 1.46 -44.22 3.16
C ALA A 269 1.13 -44.55 4.63
N PHE A 270 -0.10 -44.31 5.07
CA PHE A 270 -0.53 -44.45 6.47
C PHE A 270 -1.48 -45.64 6.72
N HIS A 271 -1.60 -46.57 5.77
CA HIS A 271 -2.62 -47.63 5.80
C HIS A 271 -2.50 -48.62 6.99
N ARG A 272 -1.35 -48.68 7.67
CA ARG A 272 -1.14 -49.47 8.90
C ARG A 272 -1.23 -48.65 10.19
N ASN A 273 -1.55 -47.37 10.10
CA ASN A 273 -1.58 -46.42 11.22
C ASN A 273 -2.99 -45.78 11.36
N PRO A 274 -4.08 -46.58 11.49
CA PRO A 274 -5.46 -46.08 11.40
C PRO A 274 -5.89 -45.15 12.55
N LEU A 275 -5.12 -45.11 13.64
CA LEU A 275 -5.39 -44.28 14.83
C LEU A 275 -4.75 -42.89 14.77
N LEU A 276 -4.13 -42.52 13.64
CA LEU A 276 -3.51 -41.19 13.46
C LEU A 276 -4.54 -40.06 13.56
N ARG A 277 -4.24 -39.11 14.45
CA ARG A 277 -5.00 -37.90 14.79
C ARG A 277 -4.36 -36.63 14.26
N ALA A 278 -3.03 -36.61 14.26
CA ALA A 278 -2.20 -35.50 13.82
C ALA A 278 -1.02 -36.03 12.99
N ILE A 279 -0.77 -35.39 11.84
CA ILE A 279 0.35 -35.68 10.96
C ILE A 279 1.01 -34.35 10.59
N HIS A 280 2.14 -34.04 11.21
CA HIS A 280 2.87 -32.78 11.00
C HIS A 280 3.89 -32.98 9.88
N LEU A 281 3.55 -32.53 8.67
CA LEU A 281 4.32 -32.76 7.44
C LEU A 281 4.73 -31.48 6.68
N TYR A 282 4.40 -30.31 7.22
CA TYR A 282 4.74 -29.00 6.62
C TYR A 282 6.25 -28.76 6.53
N ASP A 283 6.64 -27.69 5.83
CA ASP A 283 8.05 -27.32 5.55
C ASP A 283 8.89 -28.46 4.91
N ASN A 284 8.22 -29.39 4.23
CA ASN A 284 8.85 -30.35 3.32
C ASN A 284 8.69 -29.87 1.87
N PRO A 285 9.67 -30.12 0.97
CA PRO A 285 9.62 -29.75 -0.44
C PRO A 285 8.73 -30.71 -1.25
N LEU A 286 7.48 -30.88 -0.81
CA LEU A 286 6.53 -31.84 -1.35
C LEU A 286 6.22 -31.54 -2.82
N SER A 287 6.47 -32.51 -3.68
CA SER A 287 6.15 -32.47 -5.11
C SER A 287 4.89 -33.28 -5.43
N PHE A 288 4.78 -34.49 -4.87
CA PHE A 288 3.71 -35.45 -5.15
C PHE A 288 3.18 -36.11 -3.88
N VAL A 289 1.89 -36.43 -3.88
CA VAL A 289 1.19 -37.14 -2.81
C VAL A 289 0.29 -38.20 -3.44
N GLY A 290 0.39 -39.44 -2.95
CA GLY A 290 -0.43 -40.56 -3.41
C GLY A 290 -1.93 -40.33 -3.18
N THR A 291 -2.74 -40.68 -4.17
CA THR A 291 -4.21 -40.54 -4.19
C THR A 291 -4.90 -41.29 -3.05
N SER A 292 -4.33 -42.40 -2.59
CA SER A 292 -4.80 -43.26 -1.49
C SER A 292 -4.00 -43.07 -0.19
N ALA A 293 -3.11 -42.09 -0.09
CA ALA A 293 -2.21 -41.92 1.06
C ALA A 293 -2.97 -41.73 2.39
N PHE A 294 -4.09 -40.98 2.36
CA PHE A 294 -4.87 -40.55 3.53
C PHE A 294 -6.24 -41.25 3.66
N GLN A 295 -6.40 -42.46 3.10
CA GLN A 295 -7.61 -43.28 3.25
C GLN A 295 -7.66 -43.96 4.63
N ASN A 296 -8.89 -44.20 5.13
CA ASN A 296 -9.18 -44.92 6.38
C ASN A 296 -8.55 -44.33 7.67
N LEU A 297 -8.30 -43.01 7.71
CA LEU A 297 -7.77 -42.34 8.89
C LEU A 297 -8.93 -41.74 9.72
N SER A 298 -9.75 -42.60 10.32
CA SER A 298 -11.00 -42.18 10.99
C SER A 298 -10.79 -41.21 12.15
N ASP A 299 -9.61 -41.20 12.76
CA ASP A 299 -9.25 -40.33 13.89
C ASP A 299 -8.61 -38.99 13.46
N LEU A 300 -8.37 -38.76 12.16
CA LEU A 300 -7.69 -37.56 11.64
C LEU A 300 -8.65 -36.34 11.60
N HIS A 301 -8.32 -35.29 12.35
CA HIS A 301 -9.15 -34.08 12.45
C HIS A 301 -8.72 -32.95 11.49
N SER A 302 -7.46 -32.92 11.06
CA SER A 302 -6.92 -31.87 10.19
C SER A 302 -5.92 -32.45 9.18
N LEU A 303 -6.03 -32.04 7.92
CA LEU A 303 -5.11 -32.40 6.83
C LEU A 303 -4.64 -31.13 6.12
N MET A 304 -3.33 -30.85 6.17
CA MET A 304 -2.72 -29.70 5.52
C MET A 304 -1.60 -30.13 4.57
N LEU A 305 -1.86 -30.06 3.27
CA LEU A 305 -0.89 -30.24 2.19
C LEU A 305 -0.63 -28.88 1.52
N ARG A 306 0.64 -28.49 1.41
CA ARG A 306 1.05 -27.22 0.79
C ARG A 306 2.19 -27.46 -0.21
N GLY A 307 2.11 -26.82 -1.36
CA GLY A 307 3.17 -26.77 -2.38
C GLY A 307 3.32 -28.02 -3.27
N ALA A 308 2.41 -28.99 -3.17
CA ALA A 308 2.43 -30.28 -3.91
C ALA A 308 2.20 -30.11 -5.43
N SER A 309 3.17 -29.49 -6.10
CA SER A 309 3.06 -28.91 -7.43
C SER A 309 2.92 -29.91 -8.59
N MET A 310 3.01 -31.22 -8.34
CA MET A 310 2.72 -32.29 -9.32
C MET A 310 1.37 -32.96 -9.09
N MET A 311 0.66 -32.63 -8.00
CA MET A 311 -0.66 -33.20 -7.67
C MET A 311 -1.76 -32.54 -8.52
N GLN A 312 -2.32 -33.30 -9.47
CA GLN A 312 -3.34 -32.81 -10.43
C GLN A 312 -4.78 -33.22 -10.08
N ALA A 313 -4.93 -34.20 -9.19
CA ALA A 313 -6.22 -34.77 -8.77
C ALA A 313 -6.39 -34.64 -7.25
N PHE A 314 -7.64 -34.50 -6.82
CA PHE A 314 -8.02 -34.43 -5.41
C PHE A 314 -7.74 -35.78 -4.71
N PRO A 315 -7.24 -35.81 -3.46
CA PRO A 315 -6.97 -37.06 -2.76
C PRO A 315 -8.26 -37.80 -2.37
N SER A 316 -8.24 -39.13 -2.38
CA SER A 316 -9.35 -39.93 -1.84
C SER A 316 -9.27 -39.92 -0.31
N LEU A 317 -10.31 -39.35 0.32
CA LEU A 317 -10.46 -39.24 1.78
C LEU A 317 -11.47 -40.26 2.33
N THR A 318 -11.77 -41.31 1.55
CA THR A 318 -12.72 -42.35 1.92
C THR A 318 -12.27 -43.05 3.22
N GLY A 319 -13.18 -43.09 4.20
CA GLY A 319 -12.93 -43.57 5.56
C GLY A 319 -12.40 -42.51 6.56
N THR A 320 -11.98 -41.34 6.07
CA THR A 320 -11.39 -40.24 6.87
C THR A 320 -12.49 -39.20 7.23
N VAL A 321 -13.54 -39.69 7.90
CA VAL A 321 -14.84 -39.01 8.04
C VAL A 321 -14.92 -37.91 9.11
N ASN A 322 -13.97 -37.87 10.04
CA ASN A 322 -13.95 -36.90 11.16
C ASN A 322 -13.12 -35.64 10.88
N LEU A 323 -12.79 -35.39 9.61
CA LEU A 323 -11.99 -34.24 9.21
C LEU A 323 -12.76 -32.92 9.42
N GLU A 324 -12.26 -32.07 10.31
CA GLU A 324 -12.79 -30.72 10.54
C GLU A 324 -12.08 -29.67 9.68
N SER A 325 -10.81 -29.89 9.30
CA SER A 325 -10.02 -28.96 8.50
C SER A 325 -9.31 -29.63 7.32
N LEU A 326 -9.49 -29.07 6.12
CA LEU A 326 -8.82 -29.51 4.90
C LEU A 326 -8.16 -28.31 4.19
N THR A 327 -6.83 -28.37 4.08
CA THR A 327 -6.01 -27.40 3.34
C THR A 327 -5.21 -28.13 2.27
N LEU A 328 -5.46 -27.82 1.00
CA LEU A 328 -4.76 -28.38 -0.17
C LEU A 328 -4.36 -27.21 -1.10
N THR A 329 -3.17 -26.62 -0.89
CA THR A 329 -2.80 -25.37 -1.58
C THR A 329 -1.50 -25.46 -2.35
N GLY A 330 -1.38 -24.69 -3.44
CA GLY A 330 -0.18 -24.68 -4.28
C GLY A 330 0.00 -25.97 -5.09
N THR A 331 -1.11 -26.55 -5.55
CA THR A 331 -1.13 -27.79 -6.36
C THR A 331 -1.65 -27.50 -7.77
N LYS A 332 -2.01 -28.54 -8.54
CA LYS A 332 -2.64 -28.43 -9.86
C LYS A 332 -4.02 -29.11 -9.91
N ILE A 333 -4.69 -29.23 -8.76
CA ILE A 333 -6.08 -29.70 -8.68
C ILE A 333 -6.97 -28.80 -9.54
N SER A 334 -7.73 -29.42 -10.45
CA SER A 334 -8.58 -28.72 -11.43
C SER A 334 -10.08 -28.94 -11.22
N THR A 335 -10.46 -29.92 -10.41
CA THR A 335 -11.84 -30.30 -10.08
C THR A 335 -11.94 -30.76 -8.63
N ILE A 336 -13.08 -30.53 -7.99
CA ILE A 336 -13.42 -31.00 -6.64
C ILE A 336 -14.44 -32.15 -6.79
N PRO A 337 -14.29 -33.29 -6.09
CA PRO A 337 -15.28 -34.38 -6.14
C PRO A 337 -16.66 -33.94 -5.65
N ALA A 338 -17.72 -34.22 -6.41
CA ALA A 338 -19.09 -33.87 -6.01
C ALA A 338 -19.53 -34.53 -4.68
N GLY A 339 -19.06 -35.76 -4.41
CA GLY A 339 -19.33 -36.49 -3.17
C GLY A 339 -18.55 -36.00 -1.93
N LEU A 340 -17.74 -34.93 -2.01
CA LEU A 340 -16.91 -34.46 -0.90
C LEU A 340 -17.73 -34.20 0.37
N CYS A 341 -18.91 -33.60 0.24
CA CYS A 341 -19.83 -33.32 1.34
C CYS A 341 -20.72 -34.51 1.76
N GLU A 342 -20.67 -35.63 1.03
CA GLU A 342 -21.27 -36.89 1.48
C GLU A 342 -20.37 -37.61 2.50
N GLU A 343 -19.05 -37.54 2.31
CA GLU A 343 -18.05 -38.06 3.25
C GLU A 343 -17.78 -37.08 4.41
N LEU A 344 -17.42 -35.83 4.13
CA LEU A 344 -16.84 -34.89 5.11
C LEU A 344 -17.87 -34.00 5.83
N LYS A 345 -18.87 -34.60 6.46
CA LYS A 345 -19.99 -33.89 7.13
C LYS A 345 -19.59 -33.07 8.37
N LEU A 346 -18.36 -33.19 8.85
CA LEU A 346 -17.84 -32.47 10.00
C LEU A 346 -16.93 -31.27 9.64
N LEU A 347 -16.67 -31.06 8.34
CA LEU A 347 -15.75 -30.06 7.83
C LEU A 347 -16.21 -28.62 8.18
N ARG A 348 -15.28 -27.85 8.77
CA ARG A 348 -15.43 -26.44 9.18
C ARG A 348 -14.65 -25.49 8.28
N THR A 349 -13.43 -25.87 7.91
CA THR A 349 -12.49 -25.05 7.12
C THR A 349 -12.08 -25.80 5.86
N LEU A 350 -12.28 -25.17 4.69
CA LEU A 350 -11.88 -25.71 3.39
C LEU A 350 -11.01 -24.69 2.64
N ASP A 351 -9.70 -24.91 2.63
CA ASP A 351 -8.73 -24.09 1.89
C ASP A 351 -8.20 -24.84 0.68
N LEU A 352 -8.65 -24.42 -0.50
CA LEU A 352 -8.22 -24.91 -1.81
C LEU A 352 -7.61 -23.77 -2.65
N SER A 353 -6.97 -22.81 -1.99
CA SER A 353 -6.31 -21.68 -2.66
C SER A 353 -5.07 -22.08 -3.46
N TYR A 354 -4.70 -21.27 -4.47
CA TYR A 354 -3.55 -21.51 -5.35
C TYR A 354 -3.59 -22.88 -6.06
N ASN A 355 -4.68 -23.15 -6.78
CA ASN A 355 -4.88 -24.35 -7.60
C ASN A 355 -5.39 -23.96 -9.01
N GLU A 356 -5.91 -24.91 -9.79
CA GLU A 356 -6.40 -24.68 -11.15
C GLU A 356 -7.91 -24.97 -11.30
N ILE A 357 -8.67 -24.84 -10.22
CA ILE A 357 -10.10 -25.20 -10.15
C ILE A 357 -10.92 -24.28 -11.05
N LYS A 358 -11.79 -24.85 -11.89
CA LYS A 358 -12.61 -24.12 -12.89
C LYS A 358 -14.10 -24.07 -12.55
N GLU A 359 -14.59 -25.13 -11.92
CA GLU A 359 -16.00 -25.37 -11.60
C GLU A 359 -16.11 -25.82 -10.15
N LEU A 360 -17.17 -25.39 -9.46
CA LEU A 360 -17.43 -25.74 -8.06
C LEU A 360 -18.64 -26.69 -7.98
N PRO A 361 -18.56 -27.79 -7.21
CA PRO A 361 -19.70 -28.63 -6.91
C PRO A 361 -20.66 -27.92 -5.95
N GLY A 362 -21.87 -28.45 -5.81
CA GLY A 362 -22.74 -28.11 -4.68
C GLY A 362 -22.11 -28.58 -3.37
N PHE A 363 -21.75 -27.66 -2.47
CA PHE A 363 -21.26 -27.97 -1.11
C PHE A 363 -22.38 -28.42 -0.15
N GLN A 364 -23.49 -28.91 -0.71
CA GLN A 364 -24.68 -29.35 0.01
C GLN A 364 -24.34 -30.60 0.82
N GLY A 365 -24.51 -30.53 2.14
CA GLY A 365 -24.10 -31.58 3.09
C GLY A 365 -22.94 -31.19 4.00
N CYS A 366 -22.10 -30.21 3.61
CA CYS A 366 -21.05 -29.65 4.46
C CYS A 366 -21.61 -28.58 5.43
N PHE A 367 -22.66 -28.90 6.18
CA PHE A 367 -23.43 -27.94 6.99
C PHE A 367 -22.64 -27.27 8.14
N LYS A 368 -21.45 -27.78 8.47
CA LYS A 368 -20.54 -27.20 9.47
C LYS A 368 -19.52 -26.19 8.91
N LEU A 369 -19.45 -25.96 7.58
CA LEU A 369 -18.47 -25.03 7.02
C LEU A 369 -18.66 -23.61 7.56
N GLU A 370 -17.62 -23.10 8.22
CA GLU A 370 -17.51 -21.73 8.75
C GLU A 370 -16.59 -20.87 7.85
N GLU A 371 -15.66 -21.48 7.11
CA GLU A 371 -14.73 -20.79 6.19
C GLU A 371 -14.43 -21.61 4.92
N ILE A 372 -14.48 -20.94 3.76
CA ILE A 372 -14.06 -21.47 2.46
C ILE A 372 -13.10 -20.47 1.80
N THR A 373 -11.88 -20.91 1.47
CA THR A 373 -10.90 -20.11 0.73
C THR A 373 -10.52 -20.78 -0.59
N LEU A 374 -10.87 -20.10 -1.69
CA LEU A 374 -10.72 -20.52 -3.08
C LEU A 374 -9.92 -19.49 -3.91
N GLN A 375 -9.21 -18.57 -3.25
CA GLN A 375 -8.41 -17.54 -3.93
C GLN A 375 -7.37 -18.13 -4.88
N HIS A 376 -6.99 -17.38 -5.92
CA HIS A 376 -6.00 -17.83 -6.91
C HIS A 376 -6.39 -19.19 -7.54
N ASN A 377 -7.57 -19.24 -8.15
CA ASN A 377 -8.04 -20.36 -8.97
C ASN A 377 -8.51 -19.82 -10.35
N ARG A 378 -9.21 -20.64 -11.14
CA ARG A 378 -9.69 -20.30 -12.49
C ARG A 378 -11.22 -20.40 -12.61
N ILE A 379 -11.94 -20.16 -11.50
CA ILE A 379 -13.39 -20.29 -11.42
C ILE A 379 -14.04 -19.21 -12.29
N GLN A 380 -14.97 -19.58 -13.18
CA GLN A 380 -15.57 -18.64 -14.15
C GLN A 380 -17.01 -18.21 -13.84
N GLU A 381 -17.80 -19.07 -13.20
CA GLU A 381 -19.20 -18.80 -12.81
C GLU A 381 -19.53 -19.42 -11.46
N ILE A 382 -20.58 -18.92 -10.79
CA ILE A 382 -21.10 -19.48 -9.54
C ILE A 382 -22.60 -19.77 -9.73
N HIS A 383 -22.97 -21.04 -9.56
CA HIS A 383 -24.35 -21.51 -9.73
C HIS A 383 -25.19 -21.30 -8.45
N GLY A 384 -26.52 -21.40 -8.56
CA GLY A 384 -27.44 -21.10 -7.47
C GLY A 384 -27.43 -22.11 -6.32
N ASP A 385 -26.95 -23.31 -6.60
CA ASP A 385 -26.89 -24.48 -5.73
C ASP A 385 -25.53 -24.66 -5.03
N THR A 386 -24.47 -24.02 -5.54
CA THR A 386 -23.07 -24.16 -5.09
C THR A 386 -22.90 -23.99 -3.57
N PHE A 387 -23.44 -22.92 -2.98
CA PHE A 387 -23.32 -22.61 -1.55
C PHE A 387 -24.65 -22.79 -0.79
N GLN A 388 -25.60 -23.53 -1.36
CA GLN A 388 -26.94 -23.65 -0.80
C GLN A 388 -26.93 -24.47 0.51
N GLY A 389 -27.56 -23.91 1.55
CA GLY A 389 -27.67 -24.54 2.87
C GLY A 389 -26.50 -24.30 3.82
N LEU A 390 -25.44 -23.60 3.40
CA LEU A 390 -24.27 -23.25 4.22
C LEU A 390 -24.57 -22.12 5.23
N THR A 391 -25.50 -22.38 6.16
CA THR A 391 -25.97 -21.40 7.16
C THR A 391 -24.92 -21.02 8.20
N SER A 392 -23.88 -21.85 8.38
CA SER A 392 -22.75 -21.63 9.30
C SER A 392 -21.63 -20.75 8.72
N LEU A 393 -21.63 -20.50 7.41
CA LEU A 393 -20.49 -19.90 6.69
C LEU A 393 -20.29 -18.43 7.07
N ARG A 394 -19.10 -18.09 7.58
CA ARG A 394 -18.71 -16.75 8.06
C ARG A 394 -17.77 -16.03 7.09
N ILE A 395 -16.88 -16.79 6.43
CA ILE A 395 -15.82 -16.29 5.56
C ILE A 395 -15.89 -17.03 4.22
N LEU A 396 -15.91 -16.27 3.12
CA LEU A 396 -15.82 -16.79 1.76
C LEU A 396 -14.83 -15.94 0.95
N ASP A 397 -13.68 -16.53 0.60
CA ASP A 397 -12.69 -15.90 -0.28
C ASP A 397 -12.69 -16.59 -1.66
N LEU A 398 -13.10 -15.82 -2.67
CA LEU A 398 -13.15 -16.18 -4.09
C LEU A 398 -12.30 -15.21 -4.92
N SER A 399 -11.36 -14.49 -4.29
CA SER A 399 -10.54 -13.48 -4.95
C SER A 399 -9.63 -14.07 -6.02
N ARG A 400 -9.19 -13.23 -6.97
CA ARG A 400 -8.18 -13.59 -7.98
C ARG A 400 -8.57 -14.86 -8.77
N ASN A 401 -9.82 -14.87 -9.23
CA ASN A 401 -10.40 -15.89 -10.09
C ASN A 401 -10.86 -15.26 -11.42
N GLU A 402 -11.48 -16.04 -12.30
CA GLU A 402 -11.96 -15.61 -13.62
C GLU A 402 -13.48 -15.29 -13.61
N ILE A 403 -14.09 -15.02 -12.44
CA ILE A 403 -15.55 -15.04 -12.28
C ILE A 403 -16.20 -13.89 -13.05
N LYS A 404 -17.12 -14.23 -13.96
CA LYS A 404 -17.87 -13.30 -14.84
C LYS A 404 -19.29 -13.06 -14.33
N SER A 405 -19.92 -14.12 -13.81
CA SER A 405 -21.32 -14.12 -13.36
C SER A 405 -21.49 -14.90 -12.05
N ILE A 406 -22.47 -14.47 -11.25
CA ILE A 406 -22.88 -15.13 -10.01
C ILE A 406 -24.40 -15.23 -10.06
N HIS A 407 -24.96 -16.43 -9.87
CA HIS A 407 -26.41 -16.60 -9.88
C HIS A 407 -27.07 -15.82 -8.73
N LYS A 408 -28.20 -15.16 -9.02
CA LYS A 408 -28.93 -14.27 -8.09
C LYS A 408 -29.21 -14.85 -6.70
N ASP A 409 -29.44 -16.17 -6.65
CA ASP A 409 -29.81 -16.88 -5.42
C ASP A 409 -28.63 -17.60 -4.75
N ALA A 410 -27.41 -17.55 -5.33
CA ALA A 410 -26.25 -18.33 -4.87
C ALA A 410 -25.80 -18.00 -3.43
N PHE A 411 -26.09 -16.79 -2.95
CA PHE A 411 -25.78 -16.34 -1.58
C PHE A 411 -27.01 -16.32 -0.65
N PHE A 412 -28.18 -16.79 -1.11
CA PHE A 412 -29.46 -16.63 -0.41
C PHE A 412 -29.47 -17.25 0.99
N SER A 413 -28.81 -18.39 1.19
CA SER A 413 -28.73 -19.10 2.48
C SER A 413 -27.58 -18.66 3.40
N LEU A 414 -26.74 -17.72 2.97
CA LEU A 414 -25.49 -17.36 3.68
C LEU A 414 -25.72 -16.36 4.83
N SER A 415 -26.71 -16.64 5.68
CA SER A 415 -27.20 -15.73 6.73
C SER A 415 -26.19 -15.38 7.82
N ALA A 416 -25.09 -16.14 7.94
CA ALA A 416 -24.00 -15.88 8.88
C ALA A 416 -22.76 -15.23 8.24
N LEU A 417 -22.77 -14.95 6.93
CA LEU A 417 -21.58 -14.50 6.21
C LEU A 417 -21.18 -13.08 6.64
N THR A 418 -19.99 -12.98 7.23
CA THR A 418 -19.41 -11.74 7.78
C THR A 418 -18.35 -11.12 6.87
N ASN A 419 -17.64 -11.94 6.09
CA ASN A 419 -16.55 -11.51 5.22
C ASN A 419 -16.65 -12.19 3.84
N LEU A 420 -16.65 -11.39 2.78
CA LEU A 420 -16.74 -11.85 1.38
C LEU A 420 -15.67 -11.16 0.54
N ASP A 421 -14.71 -11.93 0.05
CA ASP A 421 -13.69 -11.46 -0.89
C ASP A 421 -14.00 -11.95 -2.30
N LEU A 422 -14.30 -11.01 -3.19
CA LEU A 422 -14.53 -11.21 -4.62
C LEU A 422 -13.57 -10.34 -5.44
N SER A 423 -12.49 -9.82 -4.83
CA SER A 423 -11.54 -8.92 -5.47
C SER A 423 -10.81 -9.59 -6.65
N LEU A 424 -10.33 -8.79 -7.60
CA LEU A 424 -9.56 -9.23 -8.78
C LEU A 424 -10.27 -10.35 -9.59
N ASN A 425 -11.57 -10.19 -9.82
CA ASN A 425 -12.39 -11.00 -10.72
C ASN A 425 -12.87 -10.19 -11.94
N SER A 426 -13.72 -10.77 -12.79
CA SER A 426 -14.31 -10.13 -13.98
C SER A 426 -15.78 -9.73 -13.82
N LEU A 427 -16.23 -9.46 -12.58
CA LEU A 427 -17.64 -9.24 -12.26
C LEU A 427 -18.17 -7.92 -12.81
N SER A 428 -19.42 -7.94 -13.27
CA SER A 428 -20.19 -6.75 -13.67
C SER A 428 -21.17 -6.28 -12.59
N SER A 429 -21.62 -7.18 -11.72
CA SER A 429 -22.53 -6.93 -10.61
C SER A 429 -22.44 -8.07 -9.59
N VAL A 430 -23.00 -7.88 -8.39
CA VAL A 430 -22.99 -8.86 -7.29
C VAL A 430 -24.39 -8.96 -6.67
N PRO A 431 -24.96 -10.16 -6.48
CA PRO A 431 -26.22 -10.32 -5.77
C PRO A 431 -26.05 -9.99 -4.28
N THR A 432 -26.97 -9.18 -3.75
CA THR A 432 -26.98 -8.76 -2.32
C THR A 432 -28.01 -9.53 -1.48
N THR A 433 -28.84 -10.35 -2.12
CA THR A 433 -29.83 -11.23 -1.50
C THR A 433 -29.19 -12.30 -0.62
N GLY A 434 -29.40 -12.18 0.69
CA GLY A 434 -28.85 -13.08 1.73
C GLY A 434 -27.70 -12.48 2.54
N LEU A 435 -27.03 -11.43 2.04
CA LEU A 435 -25.81 -10.84 2.62
C LEU A 435 -26.08 -9.88 3.81
N ASN A 436 -27.18 -10.07 4.54
CA ASN A 436 -27.65 -9.15 5.59
C ASN A 436 -26.73 -9.08 6.82
N ALA A 437 -25.86 -10.08 7.01
CA ALA A 437 -24.88 -10.15 8.10
C ALA A 437 -23.49 -9.59 7.74
N LEU A 438 -23.29 -9.18 6.48
CA LEU A 438 -21.97 -8.89 5.94
C LEU A 438 -21.35 -7.65 6.56
N THR A 439 -20.14 -7.81 7.11
CA THR A 439 -19.36 -6.73 7.77
C THR A 439 -18.19 -6.24 6.92
N GLN A 440 -17.62 -7.12 6.09
CA GLN A 440 -16.54 -6.81 5.15
C GLN A 440 -16.86 -7.37 3.75
N LEU A 441 -16.70 -6.53 2.72
CA LEU A 441 -16.91 -6.89 1.31
C LEU A 441 -15.76 -6.35 0.46
N LYS A 442 -15.08 -7.19 -0.32
CA LYS A 442 -13.98 -6.73 -1.19
C LYS A 442 -14.30 -7.01 -2.66
N LEU A 443 -14.24 -5.94 -3.47
CA LEU A 443 -14.57 -5.93 -4.90
C LEU A 443 -13.51 -5.23 -5.76
N SER A 444 -12.47 -4.66 -5.14
CA SER A 444 -11.34 -4.02 -5.81
C SER A 444 -10.78 -4.87 -6.96
N GLY A 445 -10.64 -4.28 -8.15
CA GLY A 445 -10.14 -4.96 -9.36
C GLY A 445 -11.23 -5.46 -10.33
N ASN A 446 -12.51 -5.48 -9.95
CA ASN A 446 -13.62 -5.84 -10.86
C ASN A 446 -13.96 -4.70 -11.83
N LEU A 447 -13.12 -4.45 -12.84
CA LEU A 447 -13.22 -3.29 -13.74
C LEU A 447 -14.49 -3.22 -14.61
N GLN A 448 -15.31 -4.28 -14.68
CA GLN A 448 -16.61 -4.24 -15.35
C GLN A 448 -17.75 -3.76 -14.44
N MET A 449 -17.55 -3.76 -13.11
CA MET A 449 -18.54 -3.33 -12.13
C MET A 449 -18.52 -1.80 -11.98
N LYS A 450 -19.19 -1.11 -12.91
CA LYS A 450 -19.28 0.37 -12.94
C LYS A 450 -20.38 0.96 -12.06
N THR A 451 -21.40 0.17 -11.71
CA THR A 451 -22.55 0.61 -10.90
C THR A 451 -22.21 0.58 -9.40
N ALA A 452 -22.78 1.52 -8.63
CA ALA A 452 -22.66 1.50 -7.18
C ALA A 452 -23.60 0.46 -6.55
N LEU A 453 -23.21 -0.09 -5.40
CA LEU A 453 -24.09 -0.91 -4.56
C LEU A 453 -24.95 0.00 -3.67
N ALA A 454 -26.20 -0.37 -3.43
CA ALA A 454 -27.10 0.38 -2.56
C ALA A 454 -26.86 -0.01 -1.09
N ALA A 455 -26.37 0.92 -0.26
CA ALA A 455 -26.05 0.68 1.15
C ALA A 455 -27.20 0.06 1.97
N LYS A 456 -28.45 0.42 1.66
CA LYS A 456 -29.67 -0.15 2.27
C LYS A 456 -29.78 -1.68 2.18
N ASN A 457 -29.10 -2.33 1.23
CA ASN A 457 -29.08 -3.78 1.07
C ASN A 457 -28.03 -4.47 1.96
N LEU A 458 -27.09 -3.72 2.55
CA LEU A 458 -25.94 -4.23 3.31
C LEU A 458 -25.82 -3.49 4.67
N PRO A 459 -26.83 -3.55 5.55
CA PRO A 459 -26.97 -2.66 6.70
C PRO A 459 -25.93 -2.85 7.83
N LYS A 460 -25.14 -3.93 7.80
CA LYS A 460 -24.09 -4.23 8.79
C LYS A 460 -22.67 -4.01 8.27
N LEU A 461 -22.53 -3.47 7.05
CA LEU A 461 -21.25 -3.34 6.37
C LEU A 461 -20.39 -2.23 7.00
N ARG A 462 -19.20 -2.61 7.49
CA ARG A 462 -18.23 -1.72 8.15
C ARG A 462 -17.01 -1.43 7.28
N SER A 463 -16.66 -2.34 6.38
CA SER A 463 -15.52 -2.18 5.47
C SER A 463 -15.90 -2.63 4.07
N ILE A 464 -15.57 -1.82 3.06
CA ILE A 464 -15.73 -2.19 1.66
C ILE A 464 -14.51 -1.78 0.82
N SER A 465 -14.05 -2.68 -0.06
CA SER A 465 -13.20 -2.31 -1.20
C SER A 465 -14.00 -2.36 -2.49
N VAL A 466 -13.84 -1.34 -3.34
CA VAL A 466 -14.56 -1.18 -4.62
C VAL A 466 -13.57 -0.94 -5.76
N PRO A 467 -13.91 -1.23 -7.02
CA PRO A 467 -13.03 -0.93 -8.15
C PRO A 467 -12.91 0.57 -8.43
N TYR A 468 -13.91 1.40 -8.09
CA TYR A 468 -13.90 2.84 -8.35
C TYR A 468 -14.31 3.67 -7.12
N ALA A 469 -13.53 4.71 -6.80
CA ALA A 469 -13.77 5.58 -5.63
C ALA A 469 -15.18 6.19 -5.58
N TYR A 470 -15.78 6.50 -6.73
CA TYR A 470 -17.15 7.03 -6.82
C TYR A 470 -18.21 6.08 -6.21
N GLN A 471 -17.97 4.76 -6.20
CA GLN A 471 -18.89 3.79 -5.60
C GLN A 471 -18.94 3.92 -4.08
N CYS A 472 -17.89 4.45 -3.44
CA CYS A 472 -17.90 4.78 -2.01
C CYS A 472 -18.92 5.88 -1.66
N CYS A 473 -19.22 6.79 -2.59
CA CYS A 473 -20.17 7.89 -2.35
C CYS A 473 -21.58 7.39 -2.00
N ALA A 474 -21.94 6.16 -2.39
CA ALA A 474 -23.21 5.53 -2.00
C ALA A 474 -23.28 5.07 -0.53
N PHE A 475 -22.14 5.10 0.18
CA PHE A 475 -22.02 4.70 1.59
C PHE A 475 -21.57 5.87 2.51
N VAL A 476 -20.89 6.88 1.95
CA VAL A 476 -20.56 8.13 2.66
C VAL A 476 -21.85 8.85 3.09
N GLY A 477 -21.96 9.20 4.38
CA GLY A 477 -23.13 9.89 4.96
C GLY A 477 -24.16 8.99 5.65
N CYS A 478 -23.99 7.66 5.62
CA CYS A 478 -24.92 6.71 6.26
C CYS A 478 -25.02 6.84 7.79
N ASP A 479 -24.07 7.52 8.45
CA ASP A 479 -24.09 7.80 9.90
C ASP A 479 -25.38 8.52 10.36
N THR A 480 -25.99 9.29 9.48
CA THR A 480 -27.25 10.02 9.73
C THR A 480 -28.49 9.11 9.75
N ILE A 481 -28.47 8.00 9.00
CA ILE A 481 -29.66 7.14 8.81
C ILE A 481 -29.82 6.14 9.96
N VAL A 482 -28.72 5.60 10.48
CA VAL A 482 -28.75 4.71 11.65
C VAL A 482 -29.33 5.43 12.87
N SER A 483 -28.89 6.67 13.08
CA SER A 483 -29.34 7.53 14.19
C SER A 483 -30.86 7.75 14.19
N ALA A 484 -31.49 7.90 13.02
CA ALA A 484 -32.93 8.11 12.90
C ALA A 484 -33.78 6.84 13.13
N ALA A 485 -33.21 5.65 12.95
CA ALA A 485 -33.91 4.39 13.19
C ALA A 485 -33.95 4.00 14.67
N GLU A 486 -32.92 4.34 15.45
CA GLU A 486 -32.83 3.98 16.88
C GLU A 486 -33.66 4.88 17.82
N GLU A 487 -34.13 6.05 17.36
CA GLU A 487 -34.94 6.96 18.19
C GLU A 487 -36.42 6.54 18.33
N ASP A 488 -36.99 5.79 17.38
CA ASP A 488 -38.45 5.55 17.34
C ASP A 488 -38.87 4.32 18.16
N GLU A 489 -38.01 3.30 18.31
CA GLU A 489 -38.28 2.19 19.24
C GLU A 489 -38.10 2.59 20.72
N ARG A 490 -37.25 3.59 21.00
CA ARG A 490 -36.81 3.93 22.37
C ARG A 490 -37.85 4.68 23.22
N LYS A 491 -39.10 4.83 22.74
CA LYS A 491 -40.20 5.57 23.39
C LYS A 491 -41.22 4.73 24.17
N LYS A 492 -41.06 3.41 24.28
CA LYS A 492 -42.06 2.53 24.92
C LYS A 492 -41.75 2.03 26.34
N ASP A 493 -40.48 1.87 26.73
CA ASP A 493 -40.11 1.24 28.01
C ASP A 493 -39.24 2.15 28.89
N VAL A 494 -39.89 3.00 29.71
CA VAL A 494 -39.21 3.79 30.76
C VAL A 494 -39.97 3.74 32.10
N SER A 495 -39.87 2.60 32.76
CA SER A 495 -40.00 2.43 34.23
C SER A 495 -39.30 1.12 34.59
N THR A 496 -38.24 1.07 35.41
CA THR A 496 -38.16 1.53 36.81
C THR A 496 -36.70 1.55 37.28
N GLN A 497 -36.35 2.40 38.27
CA GLN A 497 -35.16 2.38 39.18
C GLN A 497 -33.78 1.90 38.61
N VAL A 498 -32.76 2.75 38.45
CA VAL A 498 -31.92 3.40 39.49
C VAL A 498 -31.13 2.43 40.38
N THR A 499 -29.83 2.21 40.07
CA THR A 499 -28.66 2.57 40.91
C THR A 499 -27.32 2.29 40.20
N GLY A 500 -26.40 3.26 40.21
CA GLY A 500 -24.93 3.11 40.32
C GLY A 500 -24.14 2.17 39.40
N GLY A 501 -23.29 2.75 38.55
CA GLY A 501 -22.21 2.05 37.83
C GLY A 501 -21.54 2.95 36.80
N GLU A 502 -20.28 3.34 37.03
CA GLU A 502 -19.49 4.12 36.08
C GLU A 502 -18.77 3.19 35.10
N GLU A 503 -19.36 3.01 33.92
CA GLU A 503 -18.63 2.57 32.74
C GLU A 503 -18.77 3.64 31.65
N GLU A 504 -17.71 4.43 31.42
CA GLU A 504 -17.55 5.20 30.19
C GLU A 504 -17.28 4.23 29.04
N SER A 505 -18.32 3.51 28.61
CA SER A 505 -18.29 2.74 27.38
C SER A 505 -18.12 3.72 26.22
N GLU A 506 -16.89 3.89 25.76
CA GLU A 506 -16.55 4.66 24.57
C GLU A 506 -17.53 4.30 23.44
N ARG A 507 -18.35 5.27 23.03
CA ARG A 507 -19.13 5.14 21.80
C ARG A 507 -18.18 5.30 20.63
N VAL A 508 -17.43 4.25 20.34
CA VAL A 508 -16.65 4.12 19.11
C VAL A 508 -17.62 4.29 17.95
N GLN A 509 -17.64 5.49 17.39
CA GLN A 509 -18.51 5.87 16.29
C GLN A 509 -17.98 5.14 15.06
N LEU A 510 -18.62 4.00 14.75
CA LEU A 510 -18.14 2.97 13.83
C LEU A 510 -18.25 3.42 12.37
N THR A 511 -17.39 4.36 11.99
CA THR A 511 -17.30 4.94 10.65
C THR A 511 -17.04 3.84 9.62
N MET A 512 -17.84 3.86 8.55
CA MET A 512 -17.72 2.91 7.45
C MET A 512 -16.43 3.21 6.66
N HIS A 513 -15.56 2.21 6.51
CA HIS A 513 -14.29 2.34 5.81
C HIS A 513 -14.40 1.87 4.36
N CYS A 514 -14.41 2.81 3.41
CA CYS A 514 -14.42 2.52 1.97
C CYS A 514 -13.08 2.80 1.28
N SER A 515 -12.68 1.92 0.38
CA SER A 515 -11.39 1.96 -0.33
C SER A 515 -11.56 1.67 -1.83
N PRO A 516 -10.92 2.42 -2.75
CA PRO A 516 -10.25 3.70 -2.52
C PRO A 516 -11.26 4.81 -2.15
N SER A 517 -10.91 5.68 -1.21
CA SER A 517 -11.81 6.74 -0.74
C SER A 517 -12.06 7.83 -1.79
N PRO A 518 -13.23 8.50 -1.80
CA PRO A 518 -13.44 9.74 -2.53
C PRO A 518 -12.45 10.83 -2.08
N GLY A 519 -12.29 11.88 -2.88
CA GLY A 519 -11.40 13.00 -2.55
C GLY A 519 -11.55 14.16 -3.52
N ALA A 520 -10.74 15.22 -3.38
CA ALA A 520 -10.90 16.45 -4.16
C ALA A 520 -11.01 16.21 -5.68
N PHE A 521 -10.16 15.34 -6.23
CA PHE A 521 -10.17 14.96 -7.64
C PHE A 521 -11.22 13.91 -8.01
N LYS A 522 -11.81 13.17 -7.07
CA LYS A 522 -12.92 12.24 -7.30
C LYS A 522 -14.10 12.59 -6.36
N PRO A 523 -14.80 13.70 -6.63
CA PRO A 523 -15.84 14.24 -5.75
C PRO A 523 -17.16 13.47 -5.90
N CYS A 524 -18.01 13.51 -4.87
CA CYS A 524 -19.31 12.85 -4.91
C CYS A 524 -20.40 13.69 -5.61
N GLU A 525 -20.54 14.96 -5.24
CA GLU A 525 -21.68 15.81 -5.67
C GLU A 525 -21.36 16.76 -6.83
N HIS A 526 -20.18 17.39 -6.82
CA HIS A 526 -19.87 18.56 -7.67
C HIS A 526 -18.46 18.48 -8.26
N LEU A 527 -18.35 18.59 -9.59
CA LEU A 527 -17.07 18.50 -10.29
C LEU A 527 -16.18 19.72 -10.02
N LEU A 528 -16.71 20.93 -10.15
CA LEU A 528 -15.98 22.18 -9.87
C LEU A 528 -16.04 22.60 -8.39
N GLY A 529 -16.93 22.02 -7.60
CA GLY A 529 -17.07 22.24 -6.16
C GLY A 529 -17.64 23.62 -5.82
N SER A 530 -16.79 24.66 -5.78
CA SER A 530 -17.14 25.99 -5.28
C SER A 530 -17.72 26.91 -6.36
N TRP A 531 -18.72 27.71 -5.98
CA TRP A 531 -19.26 28.80 -6.80
C TRP A 531 -18.21 29.83 -7.24
N MET A 532 -17.18 30.09 -6.43
CA MET A 532 -16.10 31.00 -6.83
C MET A 532 -15.30 30.43 -8.01
N ILE A 533 -14.95 29.13 -7.93
CA ILE A 533 -14.24 28.41 -9.00
C ILE A 533 -15.12 28.39 -10.27
N ARG A 534 -16.41 28.04 -10.15
CA ARG A 534 -17.38 28.07 -11.25
C ARG A 534 -17.38 29.42 -11.98
N LEU A 535 -17.55 30.53 -11.25
CA LEU A 535 -17.57 31.88 -11.84
C LEU A 535 -16.24 32.25 -12.52
N THR A 536 -15.09 31.93 -11.92
CA THR A 536 -13.77 32.17 -12.53
C THR A 536 -13.55 31.34 -13.79
N VAL A 537 -13.91 30.04 -13.75
CA VAL A 537 -13.77 29.11 -14.89
C VAL A 537 -14.68 29.52 -16.05
N TRP A 538 -15.93 29.92 -15.77
CA TRP A 538 -16.86 30.43 -16.80
C TRP A 538 -16.36 31.76 -17.41
N PHE A 539 -15.79 32.66 -16.60
CA PHE A 539 -15.19 33.90 -17.10
C PHE A 539 -13.98 33.64 -18.01
N ILE A 540 -13.07 32.75 -17.60
CA ILE A 540 -11.90 32.34 -18.41
C ILE A 540 -12.38 31.73 -19.73
N CYS A 541 -13.37 30.84 -19.71
CA CYS A 541 -13.97 30.25 -20.92
C CYS A 541 -14.54 31.32 -21.86
N LEU A 542 -15.38 32.22 -21.33
CA LEU A 542 -16.02 33.28 -22.12
C LEU A 542 -14.98 34.21 -22.79
N VAL A 543 -13.97 34.66 -22.03
CA VAL A 543 -12.94 35.56 -22.56
C VAL A 543 -12.05 34.83 -23.56
N ALA A 544 -11.62 33.59 -23.27
CA ALA A 544 -10.81 32.79 -24.19
C ALA A 544 -11.55 32.51 -25.51
N LEU A 545 -12.84 32.15 -25.48
CA LEU A 545 -13.63 31.93 -26.69
C LEU A 545 -13.83 33.21 -27.50
N VAL A 546 -14.29 34.29 -26.85
CA VAL A 546 -14.61 35.55 -27.55
C VAL A 546 -13.38 36.23 -28.13
N PHE A 547 -12.32 36.43 -27.33
CA PHE A 547 -11.16 37.21 -27.77
C PHE A 547 -10.26 36.44 -28.74
N ASN A 548 -10.09 35.11 -28.61
CA ASN A 548 -9.33 34.36 -29.63
C ASN A 548 -10.09 34.28 -30.96
N ALA A 549 -11.43 34.10 -30.96
CA ALA A 549 -12.23 34.16 -32.18
C ALA A 549 -12.13 35.54 -32.86
N LEU A 550 -12.11 36.63 -32.08
CA LEU A 550 -11.90 38.00 -32.58
C LEU A 550 -10.54 38.16 -33.28
N VAL A 551 -9.47 37.64 -32.67
CA VAL A 551 -8.09 37.69 -33.22
C VAL A 551 -7.96 36.82 -34.46
N LEU A 552 -8.59 35.64 -34.52
CA LEU A 552 -8.65 34.79 -35.70
C LEU A 552 -9.35 35.51 -36.87
N ALA A 553 -10.53 36.09 -36.64
CA ALA A 553 -11.27 36.82 -37.66
C ALA A 553 -10.50 38.05 -38.20
N ALA A 554 -9.78 38.77 -37.33
CA ALA A 554 -8.92 39.88 -37.74
C ALA A 554 -7.68 39.42 -38.53
N THR A 555 -7.11 38.26 -38.18
CA THR A 555 -5.91 37.71 -38.81
C THR A 555 -6.18 37.16 -40.21
N PHE A 556 -7.29 36.43 -40.37
CA PHE A 556 -7.65 35.72 -41.62
C PHE A 556 -8.68 36.46 -42.49
N SER A 557 -8.96 37.74 -42.22
CA SER A 557 -9.81 38.59 -43.07
C SER A 557 -9.35 38.56 -44.54
N PRO A 558 -10.27 38.40 -45.51
CA PRO A 558 -9.91 38.28 -46.93
C PRO A 558 -9.21 39.54 -47.48
N GLY A 559 -8.39 39.35 -48.51
CA GLY A 559 -7.67 40.43 -49.21
C GLY A 559 -6.30 40.80 -48.62
N ARG A 560 -5.60 39.88 -47.96
CA ARG A 560 -4.27 40.12 -47.36
C ARG A 560 -3.20 39.12 -47.77
N VAL A 561 -1.97 39.62 -47.94
CA VAL A 561 -0.75 38.80 -47.94
C VAL A 561 -0.40 38.47 -46.48
N LEU A 562 -0.33 37.18 -46.15
CA LEU A 562 -0.10 36.72 -44.78
C LEU A 562 1.39 36.74 -44.44
N SER A 563 1.80 37.58 -43.47
CA SER A 563 3.17 37.61 -42.97
C SER A 563 3.41 36.50 -41.93
N PRO A 564 4.65 35.98 -41.77
CA PRO A 564 4.94 34.91 -40.80
C PRO A 564 4.48 35.25 -39.39
N ALA A 565 4.68 36.49 -38.96
CA ALA A 565 4.26 36.96 -37.65
C ALA A 565 2.73 36.99 -37.44
N LYS A 566 1.95 37.36 -38.47
CA LYS A 566 0.48 37.31 -38.36
C LYS A 566 -0.05 35.87 -38.41
N LEU A 567 0.58 35.00 -39.21
CA LEU A 567 0.29 33.56 -39.16
C LEU A 567 0.52 32.99 -37.76
N LEU A 568 1.66 33.27 -37.12
CA LEU A 568 1.98 32.75 -35.79
C LEU A 568 1.01 33.26 -34.70
N VAL A 569 0.57 34.53 -34.76
CA VAL A 569 -0.50 35.04 -33.89
C VAL A 569 -1.82 34.32 -34.15
N GLY A 570 -2.17 34.05 -35.42
CA GLY A 570 -3.37 33.29 -35.77
C GLY A 570 -3.33 31.85 -35.25
N LEU A 571 -2.19 31.18 -35.35
CA LEU A 571 -2.00 29.81 -34.83
C LEU A 571 -2.02 29.78 -33.29
N LEU A 572 -1.42 30.77 -32.63
CA LEU A 572 -1.52 30.95 -31.18
C LEU A 572 -2.96 31.18 -30.73
N ALA A 573 -3.73 32.00 -31.44
CA ALA A 573 -5.15 32.21 -31.17
C ALA A 573 -6.00 30.95 -31.42
N ALA A 574 -5.70 30.17 -32.46
CA ALA A 574 -6.37 28.88 -32.72
C ALA A 574 -6.10 27.88 -31.59
N SER A 575 -4.86 27.79 -31.12
CA SER A 575 -4.46 26.95 -29.99
C SER A 575 -5.17 27.36 -28.69
N ASN A 576 -5.14 28.65 -28.34
CA ASN A 576 -5.83 29.19 -27.17
C ASN A 576 -7.37 29.04 -27.25
N LEU A 577 -7.96 29.03 -28.45
CA LEU A 577 -9.38 28.75 -28.64
C LEU A 577 -9.74 27.29 -28.28
N LEU A 578 -8.87 26.33 -28.60
CA LEU A 578 -9.06 24.92 -28.22
C LEU A 578 -9.00 24.72 -26.69
N MET A 579 -8.14 25.46 -25.98
CA MET A 579 -8.14 25.52 -24.52
C MET A 579 -9.48 26.07 -24.00
N GLY A 580 -10.00 27.14 -24.60
CA GLY A 580 -11.33 27.69 -24.28
C GLY A 580 -12.47 26.67 -24.45
N ILE A 581 -12.39 25.82 -25.48
CA ILE A 581 -13.35 24.72 -25.72
C ILE A 581 -13.23 23.63 -24.65
N TYR A 582 -12.02 23.22 -24.25
CA TYR A 582 -11.81 22.27 -23.16
C TYR A 582 -12.41 22.77 -21.83
N VAL A 583 -12.19 24.03 -21.47
CA VAL A 583 -12.79 24.64 -20.27
C VAL A 583 -14.32 24.71 -20.38
N GLY A 584 -14.85 24.93 -21.59
CA GLY A 584 -16.28 24.88 -21.89
C GLY A 584 -16.89 23.50 -21.68
N LEU A 585 -16.19 22.43 -22.08
CA LEU A 585 -16.63 21.04 -21.87
C LEU A 585 -16.71 20.70 -20.38
N LEU A 586 -15.71 21.05 -19.58
CA LEU A 586 -15.75 20.85 -18.12
C LEU A 586 -16.88 21.66 -17.46
N SER A 587 -17.11 22.89 -17.93
CA SER A 587 -18.19 23.75 -17.43
C SER A 587 -19.59 23.18 -17.75
N ALA A 588 -19.76 22.61 -18.94
CA ALA A 588 -21.00 21.95 -19.34
C ALA A 588 -21.22 20.63 -18.56
N LEU A 589 -20.15 19.88 -18.29
CA LEU A 589 -20.21 18.63 -17.52
C LEU A 589 -20.64 18.88 -16.07
N ASP A 590 -20.04 19.85 -15.38
CA ASP A 590 -20.40 20.22 -14.00
C ASP A 590 -21.85 20.72 -13.89
N ALA A 591 -22.35 21.42 -14.92
CA ALA A 591 -23.76 21.82 -15.00
C ALA A 591 -24.71 20.64 -15.27
N ALA A 592 -24.30 19.66 -16.09
CA ALA A 592 -25.12 18.50 -16.44
C ALA A 592 -25.18 17.41 -15.35
N THR A 593 -24.22 17.40 -14.42
CA THR A 593 -24.06 16.38 -13.37
C THR A 593 -24.29 16.95 -11.95
N TRP A 594 -25.03 18.05 -11.86
CA TRP A 594 -25.14 18.88 -10.66
C TRP A 594 -25.76 18.12 -9.47
N GLY A 595 -24.91 17.77 -8.50
CA GLY A 595 -25.31 17.15 -7.24
C GLY A 595 -25.17 15.62 -7.21
N SER A 596 -24.91 14.97 -8.36
CA SER A 596 -24.83 13.51 -8.47
C SER A 596 -23.64 13.02 -9.30
N PHE A 597 -22.53 13.77 -9.31
CA PHE A 597 -21.35 13.47 -10.13
C PHE A 597 -20.85 12.02 -10.00
N ALA A 598 -20.92 11.41 -8.81
CA ALA A 598 -20.49 10.03 -8.55
C ALA A 598 -21.13 8.99 -9.49
N GLU A 599 -22.40 9.14 -9.85
CA GLU A 599 -23.11 8.19 -10.73
C GLU A 599 -22.55 8.20 -12.17
N PHE A 600 -22.02 9.35 -12.59
CA PHE A 600 -21.50 9.59 -13.94
C PHE A 600 -19.97 9.53 -14.00
N GLY A 601 -19.25 9.73 -12.90
CA GLY A 601 -17.79 9.87 -12.84
C GLY A 601 -17.04 8.69 -13.47
N VAL A 602 -17.47 7.45 -13.18
CA VAL A 602 -16.89 6.22 -13.77
C VAL A 602 -17.09 6.16 -15.29
N TRP A 603 -18.26 6.59 -15.78
CA TRP A 603 -18.58 6.61 -17.20
C TRP A 603 -17.89 7.75 -17.96
N TRP A 604 -17.64 8.86 -17.28
CA TRP A 604 -16.86 9.97 -17.81
C TRP A 604 -15.37 9.62 -17.93
N GLU A 605 -14.72 9.23 -16.83
CA GLU A 605 -13.28 8.90 -16.80
C GLU A 605 -12.94 7.81 -17.82
N MET A 606 -13.72 6.72 -17.86
CA MET A 606 -13.52 5.59 -18.77
C MET A 606 -14.08 5.84 -20.19
N GLY A 607 -14.54 7.06 -20.50
CA GLY A 607 -15.25 7.41 -21.72
C GLY A 607 -14.40 8.19 -22.75
N MET A 608 -14.76 8.05 -24.03
CA MET A 608 -14.12 8.81 -25.12
C MET A 608 -14.21 10.33 -24.93
N GLY A 609 -15.23 10.82 -24.23
CA GLY A 609 -15.39 12.25 -23.90
C GLY A 609 -14.24 12.79 -23.05
N CYS A 610 -13.78 12.00 -22.08
CA CYS A 610 -12.63 12.40 -21.25
C CYS A 610 -11.32 12.29 -22.02
N GLN A 611 -11.12 11.22 -22.79
CA GLN A 611 -9.94 11.06 -23.67
C GLN A 611 -9.81 12.22 -24.68
N ALA A 612 -10.91 12.64 -25.32
CA ALA A 612 -10.93 13.79 -26.23
C ALA A 612 -10.67 15.11 -25.50
N SER A 613 -11.20 15.27 -24.28
CA SER A 613 -10.96 16.47 -23.45
C SER A 613 -9.50 16.59 -23.04
N GLY A 614 -8.87 15.49 -22.64
CA GLY A 614 -7.44 15.45 -22.28
C GLY A 614 -6.52 15.69 -23.48
N PHE A 615 -6.84 15.13 -24.65
CA PHE A 615 -6.14 15.44 -25.89
C PHE A 615 -6.23 16.95 -26.22
N LEU A 616 -7.43 17.54 -26.15
CA LEU A 616 -7.63 18.98 -26.40
C LEU A 616 -6.82 19.84 -25.43
N ALA A 617 -6.78 19.47 -24.15
CA ALA A 617 -6.06 20.20 -23.10
C ALA A 617 -4.54 20.20 -23.34
N ILE A 618 -3.93 19.03 -23.55
CA ILE A 618 -2.48 18.93 -23.82
C ILE A 618 -2.14 19.53 -25.19
N PHE A 619 -2.90 19.22 -26.24
CA PHE A 619 -2.62 19.75 -27.58
C PHE A 619 -2.65 21.28 -27.59
N SER A 620 -3.57 21.91 -26.85
CA SER A 620 -3.62 23.37 -26.73
C SER A 620 -2.52 23.95 -25.85
N SER A 621 -2.13 23.33 -24.71
CA SER A 621 -0.98 23.82 -23.93
C SER A 621 0.32 23.77 -24.73
N GLU A 622 0.65 22.61 -25.29
CA GLU A 622 1.93 22.39 -25.96
C GLU A 622 2.04 23.20 -27.26
N SER A 623 0.99 23.24 -28.08
CA SER A 623 1.03 24.04 -29.32
C SER A 623 1.13 25.54 -29.03
N SER A 624 0.48 26.06 -27.97
CA SER A 624 0.57 27.47 -27.57
C SER A 624 2.01 27.85 -27.20
N ILE A 625 2.67 27.03 -26.38
CA ILE A 625 4.06 27.24 -25.94
C ILE A 625 5.06 27.10 -27.11
N LEU A 626 4.89 26.09 -27.97
CA LEU A 626 5.75 25.90 -29.14
C LEU A 626 5.56 27.00 -30.20
N PHE A 627 4.34 27.50 -30.43
CA PHE A 627 4.12 28.65 -31.31
C PHE A 627 4.71 29.95 -30.74
N LEU A 628 4.68 30.13 -29.41
CA LEU A 628 5.32 31.27 -28.75
C LEU A 628 6.86 31.20 -28.88
N MET A 629 7.45 30.00 -28.78
CA MET A 629 8.87 29.78 -29.06
C MET A 629 9.21 30.11 -30.53
N LEU A 630 8.41 29.65 -31.48
CA LEU A 630 8.63 29.93 -32.90
C LEU A 630 8.46 31.43 -33.23
N ALA A 631 7.57 32.13 -32.53
CA ALA A 631 7.46 33.59 -32.61
C ALA A 631 8.70 34.29 -32.04
N ALA A 632 9.31 33.80 -30.96
CA ALA A 632 10.58 34.32 -30.44
C ALA A 632 11.72 34.18 -31.46
N VAL A 633 11.83 33.01 -32.10
CA VAL A 633 12.84 32.75 -33.14
C VAL A 633 12.58 33.59 -34.39
N GLU A 634 11.33 33.73 -34.85
CA GLU A 634 10.97 34.61 -35.97
C GLU A 634 11.43 36.05 -35.72
N ARG A 635 11.15 36.58 -34.51
CA ARG A 635 11.55 37.95 -34.15
C ARG A 635 13.06 38.12 -34.09
N SER A 636 13.79 37.19 -33.49
CA SER A 636 15.25 37.25 -33.44
C SER A 636 15.89 37.21 -34.84
N VAL A 637 15.42 36.30 -35.70
CA VAL A 637 15.94 36.14 -37.08
C VAL A 637 15.53 37.32 -37.97
N SER A 638 14.33 37.87 -37.80
CA SER A 638 13.88 39.06 -38.54
C SER A 638 14.69 40.31 -38.20
N VAL A 639 15.05 40.55 -36.94
CA VAL A 639 15.90 41.68 -36.56
C VAL A 639 17.37 41.47 -36.98
N HIS A 640 17.90 40.26 -36.87
CA HIS A 640 19.31 39.98 -37.22
C HIS A 640 19.61 40.11 -38.72
N GLU A 641 18.69 39.75 -39.61
CA GLU A 641 18.85 39.99 -41.05
C GLU A 641 18.70 41.48 -41.43
N LEU A 642 17.84 42.24 -40.74
CA LEU A 642 17.74 43.70 -40.93
C LEU A 642 19.07 44.41 -40.61
N LEU A 643 19.75 43.99 -39.53
CA LEU A 643 21.10 44.47 -39.18
C LEU A 643 22.18 44.10 -40.20
N LYS A 644 21.95 43.11 -41.08
CA LYS A 644 22.89 42.64 -42.11
C LYS A 644 22.62 43.12 -43.53
N LYS A 645 21.47 43.75 -43.81
CA LYS A 645 21.07 44.26 -45.14
C LYS A 645 21.06 43.21 -46.27
N GLU A 646 20.65 41.96 -45.99
CA GLU A 646 20.42 40.95 -47.04
C GLU A 646 18.94 40.84 -47.43
N GLU A 647 18.57 41.18 -48.67
CA GLU A 647 17.19 41.05 -49.16
C GLU A 647 16.86 39.63 -49.63
N ARG A 648 16.38 38.77 -48.72
CA ARG A 648 15.96 37.38 -49.04
C ARG A 648 14.56 36.97 -48.57
N GLN A 649 13.62 37.92 -48.54
CA GLN A 649 12.25 37.70 -48.03
C GLN A 649 11.47 36.56 -48.73
N ARG A 650 11.62 36.35 -50.05
CA ARG A 650 10.69 35.55 -50.86
C ARG A 650 10.66 34.04 -50.56
N GLY A 651 11.71 33.50 -49.94
CA GLY A 651 11.77 32.09 -49.48
C GLY A 651 11.45 31.89 -47.99
N ARG A 652 11.19 32.97 -47.24
CA ARG A 652 11.16 32.94 -45.77
C ARG A 652 9.84 32.40 -45.20
N CYS A 653 8.70 32.75 -45.80
CA CYS A 653 7.37 32.38 -45.27
C CYS A 653 7.16 30.86 -45.24
N GLY A 654 7.51 30.15 -46.33
CA GLY A 654 7.39 28.69 -46.41
C GLY A 654 8.20 27.92 -45.37
N ARG A 655 9.36 28.46 -44.93
CA ARG A 655 10.17 27.85 -43.87
C ARG A 655 9.52 27.96 -42.50
N PHE A 656 8.98 29.13 -42.15
CA PHE A 656 8.24 29.32 -40.90
C PHE A 656 6.89 28.58 -40.90
N GLN A 657 6.21 28.48 -42.06
CA GLN A 657 5.03 27.62 -42.23
C GLN A 657 5.36 26.14 -41.97
N LEU A 658 6.43 25.62 -42.59
CA LEU A 658 6.86 24.24 -42.37
C LEU A 658 7.26 23.98 -40.91
N ALA A 659 8.00 24.90 -40.29
CA ALA A 659 8.36 24.82 -38.87
C ALA A 659 7.12 24.82 -37.95
N ALA A 660 6.12 25.67 -38.23
CA ALA A 660 4.88 25.71 -37.47
C ALA A 660 4.07 24.40 -37.60
N VAL A 661 4.02 23.81 -38.80
CA VAL A 661 3.39 22.49 -39.01
C VAL A 661 4.13 21.39 -38.27
N LEU A 662 5.47 21.37 -38.30
CA LEU A 662 6.28 20.38 -37.57
C LEU A 662 6.12 20.50 -36.04
N LEU A 663 6.03 21.72 -35.50
CA LEU A 663 5.76 21.92 -34.07
C LEU A 663 4.32 21.57 -33.68
N ALA A 664 3.34 21.82 -34.55
CA ALA A 664 1.96 21.37 -34.34
C ALA A 664 1.86 19.83 -34.36
N LEU A 665 2.61 19.15 -35.24
CA LEU A 665 2.73 17.70 -35.25
C LEU A 665 3.40 17.17 -33.98
N LEU A 666 4.44 17.85 -33.47
CA LEU A 666 5.09 17.49 -32.21
C LEU A 666 4.13 17.60 -31.00
N ALA A 667 3.36 18.69 -30.91
CA ALA A 667 2.29 18.84 -29.91
C ALA A 667 1.19 17.76 -30.06
N GLY A 668 0.85 17.39 -31.31
CA GLY A 668 -0.07 16.29 -31.60
C GLY A 668 0.44 14.93 -31.11
N VAL A 669 1.73 14.64 -31.32
CA VAL A 669 2.37 13.43 -30.77
C VAL A 669 2.36 13.45 -29.24
N ALA A 670 2.72 14.56 -28.61
CA ALA A 670 2.70 14.71 -27.15
C ALA A 670 1.30 14.48 -26.56
N ALA A 671 0.26 15.04 -27.16
CA ALA A 671 -1.13 14.85 -26.74
C ALA A 671 -1.68 13.43 -27.01
N CYS A 672 -1.12 12.70 -27.98
CA CYS A 672 -1.49 11.31 -28.26
C CYS A 672 -0.75 10.27 -27.40
N LEU A 673 0.42 10.59 -26.83
CA LEU A 673 1.21 9.62 -26.04
C LEU A 673 0.43 8.95 -24.87
N PRO A 674 -0.41 9.66 -24.11
CA PRO A 674 -1.25 9.05 -23.05
C PRO A 674 -2.36 8.11 -23.57
N LEU A 675 -2.71 8.17 -24.86
CA LEU A 675 -3.67 7.26 -25.49
C LEU A 675 -3.04 5.89 -25.78
N PHE A 676 -1.74 5.85 -26.11
CA PHE A 676 -1.03 4.62 -26.48
C PHE A 676 -0.57 3.78 -25.29
N HIS A 677 -0.51 4.34 -24.08
CA HIS A 677 -0.09 3.65 -22.84
C HIS A 677 -1.26 3.19 -21.96
N VAL A 678 -2.47 3.07 -22.55
CA VAL A 678 -3.70 2.61 -21.89
C VAL A 678 -4.17 3.55 -20.76
N GLY A 679 -4.52 4.78 -21.11
CA GLY A 679 -5.60 5.49 -20.43
C GLY A 679 -5.25 6.40 -19.27
N GLU A 680 -4.05 7.00 -19.24
CA GLU A 680 -3.64 7.93 -18.16
C GLU A 680 -4.60 9.13 -17.97
N PHE A 681 -5.36 9.51 -19.01
CA PHE A 681 -6.44 10.51 -18.91
C PHE A 681 -7.61 10.09 -18.00
N SER A 682 -7.84 8.79 -17.78
CA SER A 682 -8.92 8.29 -16.90
C SER A 682 -8.54 8.29 -15.40
N SER A 683 -7.34 8.77 -15.06
CA SER A 683 -6.91 8.96 -13.66
C SER A 683 -7.76 9.98 -12.90
N SER A 684 -8.33 10.98 -13.60
CA SER A 684 -8.99 12.15 -13.03
C SER A 684 -10.12 12.65 -13.95
N PRO A 685 -11.27 13.13 -13.42
CA PRO A 685 -12.37 13.64 -14.23
C PRO A 685 -12.05 14.98 -14.91
N LEU A 686 -10.93 15.62 -14.56
CA LEU A 686 -10.39 16.75 -15.31
C LEU A 686 -9.69 16.32 -16.61
N CYS A 687 -9.48 15.01 -16.81
CA CYS A 687 -8.88 14.42 -17.99
C CYS A 687 -7.44 14.88 -18.25
N LEU A 688 -6.72 15.21 -17.18
CA LEU A 688 -5.31 15.60 -17.20
C LEU A 688 -4.50 14.58 -16.40
N PRO A 689 -3.29 14.17 -16.85
CA PRO A 689 -2.51 13.05 -16.30
C PRO A 689 -1.79 13.37 -14.97
N PHE A 690 -2.49 14.03 -14.04
CA PHE A 690 -1.97 14.26 -12.69
C PHE A 690 -1.93 12.95 -11.91
N SER A 691 -0.73 12.48 -11.56
CA SER A 691 -0.59 11.24 -10.81
C SER A 691 -1.16 11.36 -9.40
N THR A 692 -2.05 10.43 -9.05
CA THR A 692 -2.52 10.17 -7.69
C THR A 692 -1.74 9.05 -6.98
N GLY A 693 -0.56 8.68 -7.50
CA GLY A 693 0.34 7.69 -6.89
C GLY A 693 1.02 6.72 -7.85
N GLU A 694 0.60 6.67 -9.12
CA GLU A 694 1.17 5.74 -10.12
C GLU A 694 2.41 6.32 -10.83
N THR A 695 3.36 5.44 -11.16
CA THR A 695 4.68 5.82 -11.69
C THR A 695 4.73 6.25 -13.16
N PRO A 696 3.99 5.68 -14.14
CA PRO A 696 4.10 6.10 -15.54
C PRO A 696 3.53 7.52 -15.76
N SER A 697 2.34 7.79 -15.21
CA SER A 697 1.65 9.09 -15.35
C SER A 697 2.40 10.23 -14.66
N LEU A 698 3.08 9.94 -13.54
CA LEU A 698 4.02 10.88 -12.91
C LEU A 698 5.21 11.17 -13.83
N GLY A 699 5.78 10.13 -14.46
CA GLY A 699 6.87 10.26 -15.42
C GLY A 699 6.49 11.08 -16.66
N PHE A 700 5.29 10.87 -17.21
CA PHE A 700 4.78 11.65 -18.34
C PHE A 700 4.62 13.13 -17.97
N THR A 701 3.91 13.42 -16.87
CA THR A 701 3.66 14.81 -16.43
C THR A 701 4.96 15.55 -16.06
N VAL A 702 5.90 14.89 -15.40
CA VAL A 702 7.24 15.45 -15.13
C VAL A 702 7.99 15.75 -16.43
N THR A 703 7.96 14.84 -17.42
CA THR A 703 8.60 15.04 -18.73
C THR A 703 8.00 16.22 -19.49
N LEU A 704 6.66 16.37 -19.46
CA LEU A 704 5.94 17.46 -20.10
C LEU A 704 6.28 18.82 -19.46
N VAL A 705 6.35 18.88 -18.13
CA VAL A 705 6.74 20.10 -17.40
C VAL A 705 8.21 20.47 -17.65
N LEU A 706 9.12 19.49 -17.75
CA LEU A 706 10.52 19.73 -18.10
C LEU A 706 10.69 20.22 -19.54
N LEU A 707 9.94 19.67 -20.51
CA LEU A 707 9.95 20.12 -21.90
C LEU A 707 9.49 21.58 -22.02
N ASN A 708 8.39 21.93 -21.35
CA ASN A 708 7.89 23.31 -21.31
C ASN A 708 8.85 24.27 -20.59
N SER A 709 9.47 23.83 -19.49
CA SER A 709 10.50 24.61 -18.79
C SER A 709 11.71 24.91 -19.70
N LEU A 710 12.14 23.92 -20.50
CA LEU A 710 13.19 24.11 -21.50
C LEU A 710 12.77 25.07 -22.62
N ALA A 711 11.51 24.99 -23.08
CA ALA A 711 10.98 25.91 -24.09
C ALA A 711 10.97 27.37 -23.59
N TYR A 712 10.54 27.62 -22.34
CA TYR A 712 10.63 28.95 -21.73
C TYR A 712 12.07 29.43 -21.54
N LEU A 713 12.99 28.54 -21.11
CA LEU A 713 14.41 28.89 -20.99
C LEU A 713 15.02 29.31 -22.34
N LEU A 714 14.72 28.57 -23.41
CA LEU A 714 15.13 28.92 -24.77
C LEU A 714 14.53 30.24 -25.24
N MET A 715 13.24 30.49 -24.95
CA MET A 715 12.60 31.80 -25.24
C MET A 715 13.32 32.96 -24.53
N VAL A 716 13.66 32.80 -23.25
CA VAL A 716 14.38 33.82 -22.46
C VAL A 716 15.78 34.08 -23.03
N VAL A 717 16.54 33.03 -23.37
CA VAL A 717 17.88 33.19 -23.97
C VAL A 717 17.81 33.91 -25.33
N VAL A 718 16.87 33.51 -26.20
CA VAL A 718 16.66 34.15 -27.51
C VAL A 718 16.24 35.63 -27.35
N TYR A 719 15.35 35.95 -26.43
CA TYR A 719 14.95 37.35 -26.17
C TYR A 719 16.04 38.19 -25.52
N THR A 720 16.85 37.60 -24.64
CA THR A 720 18.00 38.29 -24.02
C THR A 720 19.03 38.65 -25.09
N HIS A 721 19.37 37.71 -25.98
CA HIS A 721 20.27 37.96 -27.11
C HIS A 721 19.70 39.03 -28.06
N LEU A 722 18.39 39.00 -28.35
CA LEU A 722 17.71 40.02 -29.16
C LEU A 722 17.79 41.41 -28.51
N TYR A 723 17.51 41.53 -27.21
CA TYR A 723 17.54 42.81 -26.48
C TYR A 723 18.95 43.39 -26.38
N CYS A 724 19.95 42.56 -26.06
CA CYS A 724 21.36 42.95 -26.04
C CYS A 724 21.93 43.28 -27.44
N GLY A 725 21.36 42.72 -28.50
CA GLY A 725 21.66 43.09 -29.89
C GLY A 725 21.05 44.44 -30.28
N LEU A 726 19.79 44.70 -29.88
CA LEU A 726 19.10 45.97 -30.12
C LEU A 726 19.77 47.16 -29.43
N GLY A 727 20.34 46.96 -28.24
CA GLY A 727 21.13 47.98 -27.51
C GLY A 727 22.42 48.45 -28.20
N LYS A 728 22.71 48.00 -29.43
CA LYS A 728 23.83 48.44 -30.27
C LYS A 728 23.39 49.13 -31.57
N ALA A 729 22.09 49.36 -31.76
CA ALA A 729 21.52 49.81 -33.03
C ALA A 729 20.56 51.00 -32.86
N ASP A 730 21.11 52.22 -32.81
CA ASP A 730 20.37 53.49 -32.77
C ASP A 730 19.71 53.85 -34.12
N LEU A 731 18.95 52.92 -34.71
CA LEU A 731 17.92 53.22 -35.70
C LEU A 731 16.88 52.09 -35.81
N MET A 732 15.72 52.28 -35.18
CA MET A 732 14.54 51.44 -35.36
C MET A 732 13.29 52.31 -35.39
N GLU A 733 12.43 52.12 -36.38
CA GLU A 733 11.12 52.78 -36.42
C GLU A 733 10.28 52.40 -35.19
N THR A 734 9.56 53.38 -34.64
CA THR A 734 8.71 53.22 -33.44
C THR A 734 7.69 52.09 -33.54
N LEU A 735 7.28 51.73 -34.76
CA LEU A 735 6.35 50.66 -35.06
C LEU A 735 6.91 49.25 -34.73
N GLN A 736 8.17 48.98 -35.07
CA GLN A 736 8.75 47.63 -34.89
C GLN A 736 9.10 47.33 -33.43
N ALA A 737 9.57 48.33 -32.69
CA ALA A 737 9.85 48.20 -31.25
C ALA A 737 8.59 47.79 -30.44
N SER A 738 7.40 48.22 -30.87
CA SER A 738 6.13 47.84 -30.26
C SER A 738 5.85 46.33 -30.37
N MET A 739 6.14 45.72 -31.53
CA MET A 739 5.94 44.27 -31.73
C MET A 739 6.91 43.41 -30.92
N VAL A 740 8.15 43.86 -30.71
CA VAL A 740 9.13 43.16 -29.85
C VAL A 740 8.68 43.23 -28.39
N ARG A 741 8.25 44.40 -27.91
CA ARG A 741 7.70 44.58 -26.55
C ARG A 741 6.45 43.72 -26.32
N HIS A 742 5.55 43.66 -27.29
CA HIS A 742 4.32 42.88 -27.17
C HIS A 742 4.58 41.37 -27.00
N VAL A 743 5.47 40.77 -27.80
CA VAL A 743 5.80 39.33 -27.66
C VAL A 743 6.59 39.05 -26.37
N ALA A 744 7.41 40.00 -25.90
CA ALA A 744 8.05 39.90 -24.59
C ALA A 744 7.03 39.88 -23.43
N TRP A 745 5.96 40.69 -23.50
CA TRP A 745 4.85 40.65 -22.54
C TRP A 745 4.09 39.31 -22.55
N LEU A 746 3.89 38.70 -23.72
CA LEU A 746 3.32 37.35 -23.82
C LEU A 746 4.24 36.34 -23.10
N ILE A 747 5.53 36.31 -23.42
CA ILE A 747 6.48 35.36 -22.79
C ILE A 747 6.53 35.52 -21.27
N PHE A 748 6.60 36.77 -20.77
CA PHE A 748 6.60 37.07 -19.34
C PHE A 748 5.33 36.58 -18.63
N THR A 749 4.15 36.87 -19.19
CA THR A 749 2.87 36.46 -18.57
C THR A 749 2.64 34.95 -18.63
N ASN A 750 2.95 34.29 -19.75
CA ASN A 750 2.78 32.84 -19.88
C ASN A 750 3.72 32.10 -18.92
N CYS A 751 4.97 32.56 -18.77
CA CYS A 751 5.93 32.01 -17.81
C CYS A 751 5.41 32.12 -16.36
N ILE A 752 4.91 33.30 -15.94
CA ILE A 752 4.38 33.52 -14.59
C ILE A 752 3.22 32.58 -14.25
N PHE A 753 2.28 32.37 -15.17
CA PHE A 753 1.12 31.49 -14.91
C PHE A 753 1.46 29.99 -15.03
N PHE A 754 2.55 29.63 -15.71
CA PHE A 754 3.08 28.27 -15.72
C PHE A 754 3.74 27.88 -14.38
N CYS A 755 4.42 28.82 -13.68
CA CYS A 755 5.14 28.53 -12.44
C CYS A 755 4.32 27.81 -11.35
N PRO A 756 3.07 28.22 -11.00
CA PRO A 756 2.24 27.48 -10.05
C PRO A 756 1.92 26.04 -10.53
N VAL A 757 1.56 25.86 -11.80
CA VAL A 757 1.20 24.55 -12.37
C VAL A 757 2.40 23.60 -12.38
N ALA A 758 3.58 24.11 -12.70
CA ALA A 758 4.83 23.36 -12.61
C ALA A 758 5.15 22.97 -11.15
N ALA A 759 5.04 23.91 -10.21
CA ALA A 759 5.33 23.65 -8.80
C ALA A 759 4.44 22.55 -8.18
N PHE A 760 3.13 22.58 -8.46
CA PHE A 760 2.23 21.51 -8.00
C PHE A 760 2.46 20.17 -8.74
N SER A 761 2.84 20.20 -10.02
CA SER A 761 3.22 18.97 -10.76
C SER A 761 4.46 18.26 -10.19
N PHE A 762 5.41 19.00 -9.59
CA PHE A 762 6.56 18.41 -8.89
C PHE A 762 6.29 18.04 -7.43
N ALA A 763 5.19 18.53 -6.82
CA ALA A 763 4.92 18.30 -5.39
C ALA A 763 4.91 16.83 -4.94
N PRO A 764 4.42 15.84 -5.74
CA PRO A 764 4.49 14.42 -5.35
C PRO A 764 5.91 13.85 -5.16
N LEU A 765 6.95 14.53 -5.66
CA LEU A 765 8.35 14.10 -5.51
C LEU A 765 9.00 14.63 -4.21
N PHE A 766 8.37 15.58 -3.52
CA PHE A 766 8.90 16.21 -2.31
C PHE A 766 8.18 15.71 -1.06
N THR A 767 8.70 14.62 -0.47
CA THR A 767 8.18 14.05 0.78
C THR A 767 8.33 15.03 1.95
N GLY A 768 7.25 15.73 2.28
CA GLY A 768 7.20 16.66 3.42
C GLY A 768 6.22 17.82 3.28
N ILE A 769 5.77 18.16 2.07
CA ILE A 769 4.81 19.26 1.86
C ILE A 769 3.38 18.70 1.79
N ALA A 770 2.63 18.83 2.89
CA ALA A 770 1.23 18.42 2.99
C ALA A 770 0.28 19.41 2.26
N ASN A 771 0.36 19.44 0.92
CA ASN A 771 -0.56 20.22 0.09
C ASN A 771 -1.97 19.58 0.10
N SER A 772 -3.00 20.33 0.51
CA SER A 772 -4.38 19.87 0.34
C SER A 772 -4.67 19.63 -1.16
N PRO A 773 -5.22 18.46 -1.56
CA PRO A 773 -5.51 18.18 -2.96
C PRO A 773 -6.61 19.10 -3.53
N GLU A 774 -7.40 19.75 -2.67
CA GLU A 774 -8.38 20.78 -3.06
C GLU A 774 -7.70 22.05 -3.59
N ILE A 775 -6.57 22.44 -2.98
CA ILE A 775 -5.76 23.57 -3.45
C ILE A 775 -5.15 23.23 -4.81
N MET A 776 -4.58 22.04 -4.96
CA MET A 776 -4.01 21.58 -6.24
C MET A 776 -5.08 21.57 -7.35
N LYS A 777 -6.28 21.04 -7.08
CA LYS A 777 -7.42 21.07 -8.01
C LYS A 777 -7.81 22.51 -8.39
N SER A 778 -7.90 23.40 -7.41
CA SER A 778 -8.32 24.79 -7.61
C SER A 778 -7.29 25.60 -8.41
N VAL A 779 -6.00 25.42 -8.12
CA VAL A 779 -4.92 26.08 -8.86
C VAL A 779 -4.85 25.56 -10.29
N THR A 780 -4.94 24.25 -10.51
CA THR A 780 -5.00 23.66 -11.86
C THR A 780 -6.17 24.21 -12.68
N LEU A 781 -7.40 24.22 -12.12
CA LEU A 781 -8.59 24.70 -12.83
C LEU A 781 -8.53 26.18 -13.24
N ILE A 782 -7.76 27.00 -12.51
CA ILE A 782 -7.66 28.44 -12.75
C ILE A 782 -6.42 28.79 -13.60
N PHE A 783 -5.22 28.37 -13.18
CA PHE A 783 -3.97 28.84 -13.77
C PHE A 783 -3.60 28.17 -15.09
N PHE A 784 -3.95 26.89 -15.30
CA PHE A 784 -3.66 26.18 -16.55
C PHE A 784 -4.32 26.82 -17.79
N PRO A 785 -5.62 27.18 -17.78
CA PRO A 785 -6.25 27.88 -18.92
C PRO A 785 -6.04 29.40 -18.95
N LEU A 786 -5.54 30.03 -17.88
CA LEU A 786 -5.44 31.50 -17.76
C LEU A 786 -4.63 32.19 -18.89
N PRO A 787 -3.51 31.63 -19.40
CA PRO A 787 -2.78 32.23 -20.53
C PRO A 787 -3.64 32.32 -21.80
N ALA A 788 -4.48 31.31 -22.09
CA ALA A 788 -5.35 31.30 -23.26
C ALA A 788 -6.40 32.43 -23.24
N CYS A 789 -6.80 32.87 -22.04
CA CYS A 789 -7.65 34.03 -21.81
C CYS A 789 -6.87 35.36 -21.98
N LEU A 790 -5.68 35.48 -21.39
CA LEU A 790 -4.93 36.75 -21.36
C LEU A 790 -4.15 37.06 -22.65
N ASN A 791 -3.66 36.05 -23.37
CA ASN A 791 -2.92 36.19 -24.63
C ASN A 791 -3.65 37.07 -25.69
N PRO A 792 -4.92 36.81 -26.06
CA PRO A 792 -5.61 37.64 -27.04
C PRO A 792 -6.01 39.01 -26.47
N VAL A 793 -6.23 39.14 -25.16
CA VAL A 793 -6.51 40.44 -24.51
C VAL A 793 -5.27 41.34 -24.61
N LEU A 794 -4.08 40.81 -24.32
CA LEU A 794 -2.81 41.52 -24.49
C LEU A 794 -2.57 41.94 -25.95
N TYR A 795 -2.98 41.11 -26.92
CA TYR A 795 -2.93 41.45 -28.34
C TYR A 795 -3.92 42.58 -28.70
N VAL A 796 -5.17 42.47 -28.28
CA VAL A 796 -6.25 43.41 -28.62
C VAL A 796 -5.99 44.82 -28.06
N PHE A 797 -5.50 44.93 -26.82
CA PHE A 797 -5.33 46.24 -26.16
C PHE A 797 -3.95 46.88 -26.38
N PHE A 798 -2.86 46.10 -26.48
CA PHE A 798 -1.49 46.65 -26.52
C PHE A 798 -0.80 46.54 -27.89
N ASN A 799 -1.43 45.93 -28.90
CA ASN A 799 -0.85 45.85 -30.25
C ASN A 799 -1.41 46.96 -31.17
N PRO A 800 -0.58 47.91 -31.67
CA PRO A 800 -1.06 48.98 -32.54
C PRO A 800 -1.66 48.46 -33.85
N HIS A 801 -1.18 47.33 -34.38
CA HIS A 801 -1.72 46.75 -35.61
C HIS A 801 -3.12 46.17 -35.43
N PHE A 802 -3.53 45.75 -34.22
CA PHE A 802 -4.91 45.33 -34.02
C PHE A 802 -5.89 46.49 -34.21
N LYS A 803 -5.51 47.72 -33.84
CA LYS A 803 -6.34 48.92 -34.06
C LYS A 803 -6.56 49.20 -35.55
N GLU A 804 -5.54 48.98 -36.38
CA GLU A 804 -5.65 49.10 -37.86
C GLU A 804 -6.52 47.99 -38.46
N ASP A 805 -6.34 46.75 -37.99
CA ASP A 805 -7.08 45.57 -38.43
C ASP A 805 -8.56 45.67 -38.06
N TRP A 806 -8.85 46.10 -36.83
CA TRP A 806 -10.19 46.37 -36.30
C TRP A 806 -10.92 47.48 -37.06
N GLN A 807 -10.23 48.56 -37.40
CA GLN A 807 -10.80 49.62 -38.24
C GLN A 807 -11.17 49.11 -39.65
N ARG A 808 -10.45 48.13 -40.21
CA ARG A 808 -10.78 47.54 -41.52
C ARG A 808 -11.90 46.51 -41.43
N LEU A 809 -11.93 45.68 -40.38
CA LEU A 809 -13.09 44.84 -40.05
C LEU A 809 -14.37 45.68 -39.92
N ARG A 810 -14.29 46.85 -39.27
CA ARG A 810 -15.43 47.77 -39.14
C ARG A 810 -15.86 48.37 -40.49
N ARG A 811 -14.94 48.67 -41.42
CA ARG A 811 -15.27 49.09 -42.80
C ARG A 811 -15.95 47.97 -43.60
N LEU A 812 -15.46 46.73 -43.50
CA LEU A 812 -16.11 45.56 -44.10
C LEU A 812 -17.52 45.34 -43.51
N GLY A 813 -17.68 45.54 -42.19
CA GLY A 813 -18.99 45.50 -41.53
C GLY A 813 -19.96 46.61 -41.97
N CYS A 814 -19.46 47.79 -42.33
CA CYS A 814 -20.28 48.84 -42.97
C CYS A 814 -20.65 48.47 -44.41
N SER A 815 -19.68 47.98 -45.20
CA SER A 815 -19.93 47.51 -46.57
C SER A 815 -20.98 46.37 -46.62
N TRP A 816 -20.99 45.48 -45.62
CA TRP A 816 -22.03 44.45 -45.45
C TRP A 816 -23.40 44.98 -45.00
N ARG A 817 -23.49 46.22 -44.50
CA ARG A 817 -24.77 46.92 -44.26
C ARG A 817 -25.26 47.62 -45.53
N GLU A 818 -24.37 48.26 -46.27
CA GLU A 818 -24.67 48.93 -47.55
C GLU A 818 -25.05 47.91 -48.65
N ALA A 819 -24.37 46.76 -48.70
CA ALA A 819 -24.68 45.63 -49.57
C ALA A 819 -25.97 44.87 -49.18
N LYS A 820 -26.69 45.29 -48.13
CA LYS A 820 -28.04 44.82 -47.79
C LYS A 820 -29.15 45.79 -48.20
N THR A 821 -28.80 46.93 -48.79
CA THR A 821 -29.75 47.96 -49.27
C THR A 821 -29.83 48.07 -50.80
N VAL A 822 -29.12 47.22 -51.55
CA VAL A 822 -29.22 47.07 -53.01
C VAL A 822 -29.29 45.58 -53.36
N VAL A 823 -29.91 45.23 -54.48
CA VAL A 823 -30.22 43.85 -54.93
C VAL A 823 -31.33 43.16 -54.13
N VAL A 824 -32.52 43.78 -54.16
CA VAL A 824 -33.70 43.01 -54.56
C VAL A 824 -33.81 43.13 -56.08
N GLY A 825 -33.71 42.02 -56.81
CA GLY A 825 -33.89 42.00 -58.28
C GLY A 825 -33.05 40.95 -59.01
N ALA A 826 -33.73 39.91 -59.51
CA ALA A 826 -33.37 38.92 -60.56
C ALA A 826 -31.89 38.47 -60.68
N VAL A 827 -31.47 37.22 -60.37
CA VAL A 827 -31.94 35.88 -60.81
C VAL A 827 -31.57 35.53 -62.27
N GLY A 828 -30.65 34.57 -62.41
CA GLY A 828 -30.33 33.84 -63.66
C GLY A 828 -29.23 34.47 -64.54
N GLY A 829 -28.25 33.73 -65.09
CA GLY A 829 -27.87 32.34 -64.79
C GLY A 829 -27.03 31.64 -65.87
N VAL A 830 -25.98 30.93 -65.44
CA VAL A 830 -25.24 29.87 -66.17
C VAL A 830 -24.31 30.33 -67.33
N THR A 831 -23.31 29.47 -67.60
CA THR A 831 -22.25 29.46 -68.64
C THR A 831 -21.07 30.45 -68.52
N GLN A 832 -19.91 30.20 -69.16
CA GLN A 832 -18.99 29.04 -69.14
C GLN A 832 -17.75 29.39 -70.00
N GLU A 833 -16.53 29.16 -69.46
CA GLU A 833 -15.22 29.13 -70.16
C GLU A 833 -14.74 30.38 -70.94
N GLY A 834 -13.40 30.50 -71.06
CA GLY A 834 -12.75 31.41 -72.04
C GLY A 834 -11.92 32.58 -71.47
N ARG A 835 -10.68 32.71 -71.96
CA ARG A 835 -9.84 33.93 -71.93
C ARG A 835 -10.15 34.79 -73.18
N PRO A 836 -9.76 36.10 -73.32
CA PRO A 836 -8.73 36.83 -72.56
C PRO A 836 -9.09 38.32 -72.20
N THR A 837 -8.05 39.08 -71.84
CA THR A 837 -7.86 40.56 -71.72
C THR A 837 -8.12 41.37 -73.03
N PRO A 838 -8.09 42.74 -73.07
CA PRO A 838 -8.09 43.78 -71.99
C PRO A 838 -8.97 45.07 -72.24
N GLU A 839 -9.02 45.97 -71.23
CA GLU A 839 -9.00 47.47 -71.29
C GLU A 839 -10.07 48.35 -72.02
N PHE A 840 -9.97 49.67 -71.71
CA PHE A 840 -10.70 50.86 -72.22
C PHE A 840 -12.18 51.06 -71.77
N SER A 841 -12.68 52.29 -71.55
CA SER A 841 -12.07 53.55 -71.07
C SER A 841 -13.15 54.52 -70.56
N TYR A 842 -12.74 55.60 -69.88
CA TYR A 842 -13.63 56.67 -69.37
C TYR A 842 -14.20 57.59 -70.46
N ASP A 843 -15.23 58.35 -70.11
CA ASP A 843 -15.35 59.77 -70.52
C ASP A 843 -16.06 60.62 -69.43
N CYS A 844 -16.00 61.96 -69.51
CA CYS A 844 -16.35 62.89 -68.43
C CYS A 844 -16.78 64.30 -68.92
N SER A 845 -17.77 64.94 -68.28
CA SER A 845 -18.11 66.40 -68.34
C SER A 845 -19.32 66.71 -67.40
N VAL A 846 -19.76 67.93 -67.03
CA VAL A 846 -19.60 69.33 -67.50
C VAL A 846 -19.61 70.35 -66.32
N TYR A 847 -18.64 71.28 -66.26
CA TYR A 847 -18.64 72.66 -65.68
C TYR A 847 -19.30 73.02 -64.31
N SER A 848 -19.32 74.32 -63.97
CA SER A 848 -19.25 74.88 -62.60
C SER A 848 -20.21 76.06 -62.32
N GLN A 849 -20.55 76.28 -61.03
CA GLN A 849 -20.71 77.62 -60.44
C GLN A 849 -20.69 77.64 -58.89
N LEU A 850 -20.76 78.86 -58.34
CA LEU A 850 -20.43 79.37 -57.00
C LEU A 850 -20.94 78.66 -55.70
N GLN A 851 -20.21 78.98 -54.62
CA GLN A 851 -20.61 79.08 -53.19
C GLN A 851 -20.89 77.82 -52.36
N GLY A 852 -20.37 77.85 -51.12
CA GLY A 852 -20.64 76.86 -50.05
C GLY A 852 -19.38 76.07 -49.64
N ASN A 853 -19.07 76.04 -48.35
CA ASN A 853 -17.95 75.26 -47.80
C ASN A 853 -18.13 73.76 -48.06
N LEU A 854 -17.18 73.10 -48.72
CA LEU A 854 -17.02 71.64 -48.63
C LEU A 854 -15.55 71.23 -48.84
N ALA A 855 -15.11 70.18 -48.15
CA ALA A 855 -13.77 69.62 -48.25
C ALA A 855 -13.79 68.28 -49.00
N ILE A 856 -12.88 68.12 -49.96
CA ILE A 856 -12.62 66.94 -50.82
C ILE A 856 -11.38 67.29 -51.68
N CYS A 857 -10.46 66.42 -52.06
CA CYS A 857 -10.06 65.08 -51.58
C CYS A 857 -8.67 64.76 -52.17
N ASP A 858 -7.74 64.18 -51.40
CA ASP A 858 -6.34 63.97 -51.82
C ASP A 858 -6.17 62.80 -52.80
N CYS A 859 -6.51 63.02 -54.07
CA CYS A 859 -6.36 62.03 -55.15
C CYS A 859 -5.86 62.65 -56.47
N CYS A 860 -4.94 63.62 -56.41
CA CYS A 860 -4.51 64.37 -57.60
C CYS A 860 -3.00 64.71 -57.70
N GLU A 861 -2.11 64.00 -57.00
CA GLU A 861 -0.65 64.16 -57.24
C GLU A 861 0.10 62.82 -57.24
N SER A 862 -0.01 62.09 -58.35
CA SER A 862 0.84 60.93 -58.69
C SER A 862 1.63 61.14 -59.98
N ILE A 863 1.86 62.40 -60.38
CA ILE A 863 2.78 62.81 -61.45
C ILE A 863 3.66 63.94 -60.92
N LEU A 864 4.78 63.59 -60.28
CA LEU A 864 6.01 64.38 -60.34
C LEU A 864 7.24 63.51 -59.98
N LEU A 865 7.85 63.01 -61.04
CA LEU A 865 9.24 62.54 -61.11
C LEU A 865 10.16 63.63 -60.47
N THR A 866 11.28 63.36 -59.79
CA THR A 866 12.20 62.19 -59.80
C THR A 866 13.17 62.23 -58.59
N LYS A 867 14.06 61.23 -58.48
CA LYS A 867 15.34 61.26 -57.70
C LYS A 867 16.23 62.49 -58.03
N PRO A 868 17.31 62.83 -57.25
CA PRO A 868 17.61 62.58 -55.82
C PRO A 868 18.31 63.75 -55.05
N SER A 869 18.63 63.51 -53.77
CA SER A 869 19.86 63.94 -53.03
C SER A 869 20.22 65.43 -52.74
N ALA A 870 20.37 65.70 -51.42
CA ALA A 870 21.48 66.39 -50.74
C ALA A 870 21.73 67.92 -50.87
N CYS A 871 21.88 68.64 -49.74
CA CYS A 871 23.17 68.96 -49.08
C CYS A 871 23.22 70.34 -48.33
N LYS A 872 23.94 70.35 -47.19
CA LYS A 872 24.65 71.46 -46.50
C LYS A 872 23.93 72.53 -45.63
N HIS A 873 24.60 72.72 -44.47
CA HIS A 873 24.59 73.78 -43.44
C HIS A 873 24.27 75.23 -43.84
N LEU A 874 23.64 75.99 -42.92
CA LEU A 874 24.23 77.08 -42.08
C LEU A 874 23.19 77.45 -40.97
N VAL A 875 23.50 77.55 -39.67
CA VAL A 875 24.15 78.63 -38.87
C VAL A 875 23.23 79.83 -38.49
N LYS A 876 23.03 79.99 -37.15
CA LYS A 876 22.62 81.21 -36.39
C LYS A 876 21.19 81.79 -36.55
N SER A 877 20.65 82.64 -35.65
CA SER A 877 20.63 82.69 -34.15
C SER A 877 19.79 83.90 -33.64
N HIS A 878 19.46 83.93 -32.33
CA HIS A 878 18.81 85.04 -31.57
C HIS A 878 17.30 85.25 -31.90
N SER A 879 16.47 85.93 -31.09
CA SER A 879 16.69 86.84 -29.94
C SER A 879 15.57 86.64 -28.88
N CYS A 880 15.84 86.53 -27.57
CA CYS A 880 15.84 87.61 -26.54
C CYS A 880 14.42 88.10 -26.11
N PRO A 881 14.26 88.97 -25.08
CA PRO A 881 14.22 88.56 -23.66
C PRO A 881 13.05 89.19 -22.87
N ALA A 882 12.97 88.99 -21.53
CA ALA A 882 12.98 90.09 -20.53
C ALA A 882 12.57 89.69 -19.09
N LEU A 883 13.40 90.13 -18.13
CA LEU A 883 13.07 90.68 -16.80
C LEU A 883 12.29 89.86 -15.74
N ALA A 884 12.48 90.28 -14.49
CA ALA A 884 11.88 89.75 -13.27
C ALA A 884 11.25 90.88 -12.45
N VAL A 885 10.48 90.55 -11.40
CA VAL A 885 10.42 91.25 -10.09
C VAL A 885 9.52 90.45 -9.11
N VAL A 886 9.75 90.60 -7.80
CA VAL A 886 9.02 89.94 -6.69
C VAL A 886 8.47 91.01 -5.73
N PRO A 887 7.26 90.83 -5.14
CA PRO A 887 7.17 91.03 -3.68
C PRO A 887 6.13 90.18 -2.91
N CYS A 888 6.57 89.70 -1.73
CA CYS A 888 5.93 89.68 -0.40
C CYS A 888 4.43 89.35 -0.13
N GLN A 889 4.24 88.31 0.72
CA GLN A 889 3.51 88.28 2.01
C GLN A 889 2.13 88.98 2.22
N ARG A 890 1.09 88.16 2.50
CA ARG A 890 0.28 88.09 3.75
C ARG A 890 -0.83 87.03 3.59
N ALA A 891 -1.34 86.29 4.58
CA ALA A 891 -1.23 86.24 6.05
C ALA A 891 -2.11 87.21 6.89
N GLU A 892 -3.29 86.71 7.26
CA GLU A 892 -4.10 87.03 8.46
C GLU A 892 -4.64 85.68 9.01
N GLY A 893 -4.91 85.47 10.30
CA GLY A 893 -4.76 86.34 11.47
C GLY A 893 -4.66 85.52 12.78
N TYR A 894 -4.39 86.19 13.91
CA TYR A 894 -4.15 85.57 15.23
C TYR A 894 -5.40 84.94 15.87
N TRP A 895 -5.18 83.89 16.66
CA TRP A 895 -5.27 83.76 18.14
C TRP A 895 -5.12 82.23 18.39
N SER A 896 -4.54 81.63 19.43
CA SER A 896 -3.85 81.96 20.69
C SER A 896 -4.05 80.70 21.56
N ASP A 897 -3.05 80.29 22.35
CA ASP A 897 -3.11 79.22 23.39
C ASP A 897 -3.38 77.76 22.92
N CYS A 898 -2.69 76.68 23.35
CA CYS A 898 -2.05 76.24 24.61
C CYS A 898 -2.92 75.27 25.44
N GLY A 899 -2.31 74.21 25.98
CA GLY A 899 -3.00 72.99 26.47
C GLY A 899 -2.86 71.83 25.47
N THR A 900 -1.67 71.26 25.21
CA THR A 900 -0.96 70.25 26.03
C THR A 900 -1.85 69.14 26.64
N PRO A 901 -1.50 67.84 26.47
CA PRO A 901 -2.43 66.73 26.69
C PRO A 901 -2.28 66.02 28.04
N SER A 902 -3.37 65.50 28.62
CA SER A 902 -3.34 64.39 29.61
C SER A 902 -4.73 63.79 29.84
N ALA A 903 -4.92 62.53 29.46
CA ALA A 903 -5.97 61.61 29.94
C ALA A 903 -5.67 60.19 29.43
N GLN A 904 -4.45 59.69 29.66
CA GLN A 904 -4.08 58.29 29.41
C GLN A 904 -4.23 57.47 30.69
N SER A 905 -4.36 56.15 30.49
CA SER A 905 -4.05 55.05 31.43
C SER A 905 -4.69 55.04 32.83
N GLU A 906 -5.56 54.06 33.05
CA GLU A 906 -5.86 53.32 34.29
C GLU A 906 -6.79 52.17 33.82
N TYR A 907 -6.60 50.87 34.04
CA TYR A 907 -5.67 50.02 34.82
C TYR A 907 -5.50 48.69 34.01
N ALA A 908 -4.52 47.78 34.22
CA ALA A 908 -3.33 47.72 35.06
C ALA A 908 -2.27 46.81 34.41
N ASP A 909 -0.98 46.98 34.77
CA ASP A 909 0.00 45.89 34.78
C ASP A 909 -0.16 45.04 36.05
N GLU A 910 0.13 43.75 35.94
CA GLU A 910 1.31 43.04 36.49
C GLU A 910 1.30 41.64 35.84
N GLY A 911 2.35 41.06 35.25
CA GLY A 911 3.73 41.44 34.91
C GLY A 911 4.32 40.28 34.06
N ASP A 912 5.59 40.21 33.66
CA ASP A 912 6.74 41.09 33.89
C ASP A 912 7.86 40.76 32.88
N SER A 913 8.67 41.75 32.45
CA SER A 913 10.03 41.63 31.87
C SER A 913 10.27 40.88 30.53
N PHE A 914 11.34 41.12 29.74
CA PHE A 914 12.05 42.35 29.28
C PHE A 914 13.12 41.96 28.22
N VAL A 915 13.54 42.88 27.32
CA VAL A 915 14.82 42.87 26.52
C VAL A 915 14.99 41.77 25.43
N SER A 916 15.70 41.94 24.31
CA SER A 916 15.84 43.03 23.30
C SER A 916 16.61 42.54 22.05
N ASP A 917 16.38 43.18 20.90
CA ASP A 917 17.37 43.52 19.84
C ASP A 917 18.52 42.57 19.39
N SER A 918 18.33 42.05 18.16
CA SER A 918 19.23 42.32 17.00
C SER A 918 20.57 41.57 16.76
N SER A 919 20.86 41.46 15.45
CA SER A 919 22.19 41.62 14.80
C SER A 919 23.29 40.55 14.95
N ASP A 920 23.59 39.93 13.80
CA ASP A 920 24.92 39.65 13.21
C ASP A 920 26.15 39.13 13.99
N GLN A 921 26.67 38.02 13.46
CA GLN A 921 28.09 37.81 13.06
C GLN A 921 29.21 37.53 14.09
N VAL A 922 29.76 36.31 13.96
CA VAL A 922 31.19 36.01 13.66
C VAL A 922 32.23 35.88 14.80
N GLN A 923 32.89 34.70 14.80
CA GLN A 923 34.24 34.34 15.29
C GLN A 923 34.59 34.20 16.80
N ALA A 924 34.66 32.93 17.22
CA ALA A 924 35.90 32.13 17.31
C ALA A 924 36.64 31.85 18.65
N CYS A 925 37.37 30.73 18.59
CA CYS A 925 38.54 30.31 19.39
C CYS A 925 38.30 29.65 20.78
N GLY A 926 39.19 28.69 21.12
CA GLY A 926 39.19 27.91 22.38
C GLY A 926 39.44 26.41 22.14
N ARG A 927 40.42 25.80 22.84
CA ARG A 927 40.87 24.41 22.56
C ARG A 927 41.30 23.65 23.84
N ALA A 928 40.90 22.37 23.90
CA ALA A 928 41.61 21.21 24.52
C ALA A 928 41.60 20.94 26.06
N CYS A 929 41.25 19.68 26.40
CA CYS A 929 41.77 18.80 27.49
C CYS A 929 41.46 19.16 28.98
N PHE A 930 41.43 18.28 30.01
CA PHE A 930 41.63 16.82 30.27
C PHE A 930 41.15 16.52 31.74
N TYR A 931 41.13 15.35 32.43
CA TYR A 931 41.13 13.86 32.28
C TYR A 931 41.03 13.25 33.74
N GLN A 932 40.74 11.98 34.10
CA GLN A 932 40.17 10.76 33.47
C GLN A 932 39.81 9.70 34.56
N SER A 933 38.65 9.02 34.50
CA SER A 933 38.41 7.63 34.97
C SER A 933 37.03 7.16 34.45
N ARG A 934 36.78 6.04 33.75
CA ARG A 934 37.26 4.63 33.71
C ARG A 934 36.62 3.71 34.77
N GLY A 935 36.02 2.57 34.41
CA GLY A 935 35.89 2.00 33.05
C GLY A 935 35.04 0.73 32.87
N PHE A 936 35.13 0.14 31.66
CA PHE A 936 34.48 -1.09 31.14
C PHE A 936 35.35 -2.36 31.36
N PRO A 937 34.82 -3.61 31.29
CA PRO A 937 34.52 -4.36 30.03
C PRO A 937 33.05 -4.90 29.92
N LEU A 938 32.39 -4.96 28.74
CA LEU A 938 32.32 -6.04 27.71
C LEU A 938 31.53 -7.31 28.16
N VAL A 939 30.80 -8.09 27.32
CA VAL A 939 30.88 -8.37 25.87
C VAL A 939 29.48 -8.41 25.18
N HIS A 940 29.45 -8.27 23.85
CA HIS A 940 28.32 -8.41 22.89
C HIS A 940 27.61 -9.79 22.85
N TYR A 941 26.42 -9.86 22.24
CA TYR A 941 26.25 -10.41 20.87
C TYR A 941 25.02 -9.87 20.14
N SER A 942 25.10 -9.80 18.81
CA SER A 942 24.09 -9.26 17.89
C SER A 942 24.21 -9.93 16.53
N TYR A 943 23.10 -10.34 15.91
CA TYR A 943 23.11 -11.00 14.60
C TYR A 943 22.59 -10.11 13.47
N ASN A 944 23.39 -9.97 12.41
CA ASN A 944 23.02 -9.33 11.15
C ASN A 944 22.48 -10.37 10.16
N ILE A 945 21.52 -9.96 9.33
CA ILE A 945 21.02 -10.75 8.20
C ILE A 945 21.76 -10.31 6.92
N PRO A 946 22.41 -11.21 6.17
CA PRO A 946 22.99 -10.87 4.88
C PRO A 946 21.91 -10.79 3.78
N ARG A 947 21.96 -9.75 2.95
CA ARG A 947 21.32 -9.76 1.62
C ARG A 947 22.24 -10.51 0.66
N ILE A 948 21.64 -11.32 -0.23
CA ILE A 948 22.27 -11.71 -1.49
C ILE A 948 21.35 -11.23 -2.62
N LYS A 949 21.97 -10.62 -3.64
CA LYS A 949 21.43 -10.52 -4.99
C LYS A 949 22.38 -11.32 -5.88
N ASP A 950 21.81 -12.10 -6.79
CA ASP A 950 21.92 -11.85 -8.23
C ASP A 950 20.59 -12.29 -8.89
#